data_AF-N4XJX8-F1
#
_entry.id   AF-N4XJX8-F1
#
_cell.length_a   1.000
_cell.length_b   1.000
_cell.length_c   1.000
_cell.angle_alpha   90.00
_cell.angle_beta   90.00
_cell.angle_gamma   90.00
#
_symmetry.space_group_name_H-M   'P 1'
#
loop_
_entity.id
_entity.type
_entity.pdbx_description
1 polymer ?
#
loop_
_entity_poly.entity_id
_entity_poly.type
_entity_poly.pdbx_seq_one_letter_code
_entity_poly.pdbx_strand_id
1 'polypeptide(L)'
;MKKFYSSKPLEKRLEPSASTGKQILPLSIEGSAALSIPDPQFSERMKDVVQFFQGINHTETLEFCLGLERPNTPVLAEHVVLIAVRCGKLSGERPALLDVGVHTVKRRGIQEKYACPGPHSLEILRNVSYYHICMQDNARYVNLLGGTLDPHRTRFGRTRFVDGKEAKVVLEDFFRQPVEPSASGKEYCPVSDKHLVPGACPIVILQDGPWQRHSLLNALGLEQTIGENIVSMISAQQIARETGFGWRDKTFTVGQLATDLKIDFPEHRSAADCAAYSLIICIQMVMRSKIPLAKQPIQSVVNVAMLHSQCRWISNTNTTPMSNPITNGDNGSASAPRDHLSNLPEEILLQIFEAVGRNARRDLCSVSRVNKKCHRLSDAILYKSILFDSPELHLTFSESLSRRPRRGSAIHEIKLSYPSSELSQLALDAPVHGSYLDPKRSDSLSRTLSIMSNLEKLDISVPDVLLHGIGTLFNGPFDLTCLKTCSLFYQCANDAYWDLRENIHIFAHPTLETLTIRRAKLDEKGFDHIERPHMTALKHLHLIECDINDDSLGDLLELPEALEEFVMTQTEEPEPELEESSDNVGDYILAAQSQAEFLKSITIDHPTLTGRKVLRMREFAALETLRLNWDYQLFGKSSKRPRLHSVGLPPVMETLEFFNDLGSDSEVTDLLLATIEQKDVVARNWKKFIVVEGENGVSREIKDACKAAGLQLDIIGAMDEDSDENSDNDSDNDSDGNSEDDSDQDSE
;
A
#
# COMPACT_ATOMS: atom_id res chain seq x y z
N MET A 1 68.07 -2.19 -20.69
CA MET A 1 67.05 -2.05 -21.76
C MET A 1 65.78 -1.52 -21.11
N LYS A 2 65.61 -0.18 -21.05
CA LYS A 2 64.73 0.66 -21.91
C LYS A 2 63.23 0.32 -21.72
N LYS A 3 62.51 1.03 -20.84
CA LYS A 3 61.89 2.38 -20.92
C LYS A 3 60.46 2.35 -21.50
N PHE A 4 59.54 2.85 -20.67
CA PHE A 4 58.14 3.22 -20.89
C PHE A 4 57.87 3.95 -22.21
N TYR A 5 56.70 3.67 -22.82
CA TYR A 5 55.91 4.66 -23.55
C TYR A 5 54.40 4.46 -23.34
N SER A 6 53.74 5.60 -23.20
CA SER A 6 52.32 5.88 -23.07
C SER A 6 51.56 5.68 -24.39
N SER A 7 50.33 5.19 -24.32
CA SER A 7 49.35 5.28 -25.41
C SER A 7 48.00 5.80 -24.89
N LYS A 8 47.55 6.90 -25.51
CA LYS A 8 46.22 7.52 -25.38
C LYS A 8 45.14 6.67 -26.07
N PRO A 9 43.85 6.77 -25.67
CA PRO A 9 42.73 6.43 -26.53
C PRO A 9 42.15 7.67 -27.25
N LEU A 10 41.64 7.42 -28.46
CA LEU A 10 41.03 8.35 -29.41
C LEU A 10 39.75 9.02 -28.90
N GLU A 11 39.68 10.35 -29.01
CA GLU A 11 38.41 11.08 -29.12
C GLU A 11 37.85 10.90 -30.55
N LYS A 12 36.70 10.22 -30.67
CA LYS A 12 35.85 10.29 -31.87
C LYS A 12 34.80 11.38 -31.65
N ARG A 13 35.03 12.51 -32.30
CA ARG A 13 34.10 13.64 -32.44
C ARG A 13 33.07 13.24 -33.52
N LEU A 14 31.82 13.01 -33.11
CA LEU A 14 30.67 12.94 -34.01
C LEU A 14 30.04 14.34 -34.07
N GLU A 15 30.06 14.95 -35.24
CA GLU A 15 29.32 16.19 -35.52
C GLU A 15 27.82 15.89 -35.61
N PRO A 16 26.94 16.70 -34.99
CA PRO A 16 25.53 16.68 -35.29
C PRO A 16 25.23 17.55 -36.52
N SER A 17 24.51 16.94 -37.46
CA SER A 17 23.98 17.53 -38.68
C SER A 17 23.09 18.75 -38.39
N ALA A 18 23.35 19.83 -39.13
CA ALA A 18 22.52 21.02 -39.16
C ALA A 18 21.18 20.73 -39.83
N SER A 19 20.11 20.67 -39.03
CA SER A 19 18.72 20.74 -39.47
C SER A 19 18.24 22.18 -39.34
N THR A 20 18.07 22.85 -40.47
CA THR A 20 17.53 24.20 -40.62
C THR A 20 16.03 24.21 -40.33
N GLY A 21 15.66 24.19 -39.05
CA GLY A 21 14.31 24.54 -38.60
C GLY A 21 14.16 26.06 -38.50
N LYS A 22 13.41 26.67 -39.41
CA LYS A 22 13.03 28.09 -39.35
C LYS A 22 12.38 28.40 -37.99
N GLN A 23 13.04 29.22 -37.18
CA GLN A 23 12.42 29.89 -36.04
C GLN A 23 11.34 30.84 -36.56
N ILE A 24 10.08 30.51 -36.27
CA ILE A 24 8.98 31.47 -36.35
C ILE A 24 9.11 32.34 -35.09
N LEU A 25 9.48 33.60 -35.29
CA LEU A 25 9.42 34.64 -34.27
C LEU A 25 7.97 34.77 -33.76
N PRO A 26 7.75 34.87 -32.44
CA PRO A 26 6.43 35.22 -31.94
C PRO A 26 6.12 36.66 -32.33
N LEU A 27 4.98 36.85 -33.02
CA LEU A 27 4.40 38.16 -33.29
C LEU A 27 4.21 38.93 -31.99
N SER A 28 4.80 40.12 -31.93
CA SER A 28 4.51 41.14 -30.92
C SER A 28 3.03 41.51 -31.00
N ILE A 29 2.23 41.07 -30.02
CA ILE A 29 0.89 41.60 -29.80
C ILE A 29 1.06 42.90 -29.01
N GLU A 30 1.28 44.00 -29.74
CA GLU A 30 1.04 45.34 -29.23
C GLU A 30 -0.48 45.54 -29.16
N GLY A 31 -1.03 45.62 -27.94
CA GLY A 31 -2.45 45.91 -27.75
C GLY A 31 -3.07 45.32 -26.49
N SER A 32 -2.44 45.51 -25.33
CA SER A 32 -3.15 45.36 -24.05
C SER A 32 -3.19 46.72 -23.38
N ALA A 33 -4.30 47.43 -23.59
CA ALA A 33 -4.58 48.66 -22.86
C ALA A 33 -4.63 48.33 -21.36
N ALA A 34 -3.62 48.81 -20.63
CA ALA A 34 -3.59 48.72 -19.18
C ALA A 34 -4.78 49.52 -18.64
N LEU A 35 -5.85 48.82 -18.25
CA LEU A 35 -6.89 49.36 -17.39
C LEU A 35 -6.22 49.77 -16.08
N SER A 36 -6.00 51.07 -15.90
CA SER A 36 -5.50 51.64 -14.65
C SER A 36 -6.58 51.47 -13.59
N ILE A 37 -6.45 50.44 -12.76
CA ILE A 37 -7.30 50.23 -11.60
C ILE A 37 -6.95 51.33 -10.57
N PRO A 38 -7.92 52.04 -9.98
CA PRO A 38 -7.66 53.05 -8.97
C PRO A 38 -6.97 52.43 -7.75
N ASP A 39 -6.04 53.17 -7.14
CA ASP A 39 -5.37 52.75 -5.91
C ASP A 39 -6.42 52.39 -4.84
N PRO A 40 -6.27 51.24 -4.15
CA PRO A 40 -7.22 50.82 -3.13
C PRO A 40 -7.33 51.89 -2.04
N GLN A 41 -8.56 52.35 -1.77
CA GLN A 41 -8.82 53.24 -0.65
C GLN A 41 -8.74 52.42 0.65
N PHE A 42 -7.62 52.52 1.35
CA PHE A 42 -7.45 51.88 2.65
C PHE A 42 -8.32 52.59 3.69
N SER A 43 -8.95 51.81 4.59
CA SER A 43 -9.60 52.40 5.77
C SER A 43 -8.57 53.19 6.59
N GLU A 44 -8.99 54.26 7.26
CA GLU A 44 -8.10 55.08 8.10
C GLU A 44 -7.32 54.23 9.11
N ARG A 45 -7.96 53.18 9.63
CA ARG A 45 -7.37 52.22 10.58
C ARG A 45 -6.15 51.49 10.01
N MET A 46 -6.10 51.26 8.70
CA MET A 46 -5.04 50.46 8.07
C MET A 46 -3.86 51.33 7.60
N LYS A 47 -4.00 52.66 7.57
CA LYS A 47 -2.97 53.59 7.07
C LYS A 47 -1.64 53.41 7.79
N ASP A 48 -1.64 53.38 9.12
CA ASP A 48 -0.42 53.24 9.92
C ASP A 48 0.26 51.88 9.69
N VAL A 49 -0.53 50.82 9.49
CA VAL A 49 -0.02 49.47 9.22
C VAL A 49 0.59 49.38 7.82
N VAL A 50 -0.08 49.96 6.82
CA VAL A 50 0.44 50.05 5.45
C VAL A 50 1.76 50.82 5.44
N GLN A 51 1.82 51.98 6.11
CA GLN A 51 3.04 52.77 6.21
C GLN A 51 4.17 52.01 6.91
N PHE A 52 3.85 51.24 7.95
CA PHE A 52 4.81 50.36 8.62
C PHE A 52 5.40 49.32 7.66
N PHE A 53 4.56 48.57 6.93
CA PHE A 53 5.04 47.56 6.00
C PHE A 53 5.72 48.13 4.75
N GLN A 54 5.40 49.34 4.32
CA GLN A 54 6.12 50.05 3.25
C GLN A 54 7.54 50.45 3.66
N GLY A 55 7.79 50.60 4.97
CA GLY A 55 9.09 50.97 5.52
C GLY A 55 10.09 49.83 5.70
N ILE A 56 9.70 48.58 5.43
CA ILE A 56 10.53 47.39 5.61
C ILE A 56 10.60 46.56 4.33
N ASN A 57 11.69 45.82 4.13
CA ASN A 57 11.86 45.00 2.93
C ASN A 57 11.07 43.67 3.02
N HIS A 58 11.14 42.82 1.98
CA HIS A 58 10.34 41.59 1.93
C HIS A 58 10.79 40.55 2.96
N THR A 59 12.09 40.42 3.16
CA THR A 59 12.70 39.53 4.16
C THR A 59 12.26 39.93 5.55
N GLU A 60 12.35 41.23 5.88
CA GLU A 60 11.93 41.78 7.17
C GLU A 60 10.41 41.67 7.39
N THR A 61 9.63 41.85 6.32
CA THR A 61 8.17 41.63 6.36
C THR A 61 7.85 40.18 6.70
N LEU A 62 8.54 39.20 6.08
CA LEU A 62 8.34 37.79 6.38
C LEU A 62 8.80 37.46 7.80
N GLU A 63 9.96 37.95 8.24
CA GLU A 63 10.42 37.83 9.63
C GLU A 63 9.36 38.31 10.62
N PHE A 64 8.80 39.49 10.37
CA PHE A 64 7.73 40.02 11.19
C PHE A 64 6.49 39.12 11.14
N CYS A 65 6.08 38.59 9.99
CA CYS A 65 4.97 37.63 9.94
C CYS A 65 5.26 36.34 10.75
N LEU A 66 6.54 35.95 10.88
CA LEU A 66 7.00 34.77 11.62
C LEU A 66 7.28 35.04 13.12
N GLY A 67 6.82 36.17 13.64
CA GLY A 67 6.87 36.45 15.08
C GLY A 67 8.10 37.22 15.56
N LEU A 68 8.99 37.68 14.67
CA LEU A 68 10.09 38.55 15.10
C LEU A 68 9.57 39.93 15.53
N GLU A 69 10.04 40.39 16.69
CA GLU A 69 9.76 41.72 17.23
C GLU A 69 10.37 42.82 16.35
N ARG A 70 9.65 43.94 16.24
CA ARG A 70 10.13 45.16 15.57
C ARG A 70 9.77 46.38 16.42
N PRO A 71 10.66 47.39 16.49
CA PRO A 71 10.32 48.64 17.17
C PRO A 71 9.25 49.40 16.38
N ASN A 72 8.43 50.19 17.09
CA ASN A 72 7.37 51.01 16.51
C ASN A 72 6.28 50.23 15.75
N THR A 73 6.08 48.95 16.08
CA THR A 73 5.01 48.14 15.48
C THR A 73 3.64 48.69 15.86
N PRO A 74 2.77 49.03 14.89
CA PRO A 74 1.39 49.40 15.18
C PRO A 74 0.65 48.24 15.85
N VAL A 75 -0.19 48.52 16.86
CA VAL A 75 -0.93 47.49 17.63
C VAL A 75 -1.68 46.51 16.72
N LEU A 76 -2.26 47.02 15.63
CA LEU A 76 -3.00 46.20 14.67
C LEU A 76 -2.10 45.26 13.86
N ALA A 77 -0.85 45.64 13.61
CA ALA A 77 0.13 44.83 12.87
C ALA A 77 0.51 43.55 13.65
N GLU A 78 0.35 43.51 14.97
CA GLU A 78 0.55 42.30 15.78
C GLU A 78 -0.43 41.17 15.43
N HIS A 79 -1.55 41.50 14.78
CA HIS A 79 -2.55 40.54 14.33
C HIS A 79 -2.40 40.16 12.85
N VAL A 80 -1.27 40.49 12.22
CA VAL A 80 -1.06 40.23 10.80
C VAL A 80 -1.20 38.74 10.47
N VAL A 81 -1.87 38.48 9.35
CA VAL A 81 -1.98 37.15 8.75
C VAL A 81 -1.19 37.14 7.45
N LEU A 82 -0.20 36.25 7.38
CA LEU A 82 0.50 35.96 6.13
C LEU A 82 -0.29 34.91 5.35
N ILE A 83 -0.57 35.18 4.08
CA ILE A 83 -1.28 34.27 3.19
C ILE A 83 -0.39 33.97 1.98
N ALA A 84 0.06 32.73 1.85
CA ALA A 84 0.67 32.23 0.62
C ALA A 84 -0.43 31.75 -0.31
N VAL A 85 -0.52 32.33 -1.52
CA VAL A 85 -1.59 32.01 -2.47
C VAL A 85 -1.06 31.71 -3.86
N ARG A 86 -1.64 30.69 -4.50
CA ARG A 86 -1.37 30.31 -5.89
C ARG A 86 -2.67 29.88 -6.54
N CYS A 87 -2.86 30.25 -7.81
CA CYS A 87 -3.98 29.75 -8.62
C CYS A 87 -3.45 28.91 -9.79
N GLY A 88 -4.09 27.77 -10.05
CA GLY A 88 -3.95 27.07 -11.33
C GLY A 88 -4.99 27.58 -12.32
N LYS A 89 -4.57 27.76 -13.57
CA LYS A 89 -5.40 28.33 -14.63
C LYS A 89 -5.19 27.54 -15.91
N LEU A 90 -6.24 27.45 -16.72
CA LEU A 90 -6.11 26.97 -18.09
C LEU A 90 -5.52 28.09 -18.97
N SER A 91 -4.49 27.75 -19.75
CA SER A 91 -3.98 28.63 -20.81
C SER A 91 -4.97 28.61 -21.99
N GLY A 92 -5.57 29.75 -22.33
CA GLY A 92 -6.52 29.87 -23.46
C GLY A 92 -7.32 31.18 -23.45
N GLU A 93 -8.18 31.36 -24.46
CA GLU A 93 -9.01 32.58 -24.67
C GLU A 93 -10.01 32.86 -23.53
N ARG A 94 -10.32 31.86 -22.69
CA ARG A 94 -11.10 32.02 -21.46
C ARG A 94 -10.33 31.40 -20.29
N PRO A 95 -9.52 32.17 -19.55
CA PRO A 95 -8.76 31.65 -18.42
C PRO A 95 -9.72 31.22 -17.31
N ALA A 96 -10.00 29.93 -17.26
CA ALA A 96 -10.78 29.32 -16.19
C ALA A 96 -9.89 29.06 -14.98
N LEU A 97 -10.33 29.51 -13.80
CA LEU A 97 -9.69 29.18 -12.52
C LEU A 97 -9.97 27.71 -12.20
N LEU A 98 -8.92 26.91 -12.06
CA LEU A 98 -9.05 25.46 -11.87
C LEU A 98 -8.98 25.09 -10.39
N ASP A 99 -7.94 25.58 -9.72
CA ASP A 99 -7.68 25.36 -8.31
C ASP A 99 -6.99 26.56 -7.68
N VAL A 100 -7.07 26.65 -6.35
CA VAL A 100 -6.45 27.67 -5.53
C VAL A 100 -5.80 27.00 -4.33
N GLY A 101 -4.51 27.21 -4.19
CA GLY A 101 -3.76 26.94 -2.98
C GLY A 101 -3.75 28.17 -2.08
N VAL A 102 -4.22 28.03 -0.84
CA VAL A 102 -4.19 29.12 0.15
C VAL A 102 -3.62 28.57 1.44
N HIS A 103 -2.52 29.12 1.92
CA HIS A 103 -1.92 28.72 3.20
C HIS A 103 -1.75 29.92 4.10
N THR A 104 -2.22 29.82 5.34
CA THR A 104 -2.25 30.96 6.26
C THR A 104 -1.33 30.74 7.45
N VAL A 105 -0.67 31.83 7.86
CA VAL A 105 0.19 31.89 9.03
C VAL A 105 -0.23 33.10 9.86
N LYS A 106 -0.74 32.84 11.07
CA LYS A 106 -1.13 33.89 12.02
C LYS A 106 0.07 34.25 12.89
N ARG A 107 0.53 35.50 12.86
CA ARG A 107 1.73 35.95 13.60
C ARG A 107 1.69 35.55 15.08
N ARG A 108 0.59 35.85 15.78
CA ARG A 108 0.44 35.51 17.21
C ARG A 108 0.66 34.04 17.53
N GLY A 109 0.10 33.14 16.71
CA GLY A 109 0.28 31.70 16.90
C GLY A 109 1.72 31.23 16.69
N ILE A 110 2.50 31.96 15.88
CA ILE A 110 3.92 31.67 15.65
C ILE A 110 4.83 32.30 16.70
N GLN A 111 4.50 33.48 17.23
CA GLN A 111 5.33 34.23 18.18
C GLN A 111 5.69 33.38 19.41
N GLU A 112 4.76 32.59 19.93
CA GLU A 112 5.00 31.64 21.03
C GLU A 112 5.98 30.51 20.66
N LYS A 113 6.01 30.12 19.38
CA LYS A 113 6.87 29.05 18.84
C LYS A 113 8.23 29.57 18.38
N TYR A 114 8.37 30.88 18.19
CA TYR A 114 9.60 31.50 17.73
C TYR A 114 10.79 31.26 18.68
N ALA A 115 10.54 31.16 19.99
CA ALA A 115 11.58 30.85 20.98
C ALA A 115 12.23 29.47 20.78
N CYS A 116 11.50 28.52 20.17
CA CYS A 116 11.99 27.19 19.85
C CYS A 116 11.40 26.73 18.50
N PRO A 117 11.92 27.24 17.36
CA PRO A 117 11.32 26.99 16.06
C PRO A 117 11.52 25.54 15.58
N GLY A 118 12.35 24.77 16.28
CA GLY A 118 12.70 23.41 15.94
C GLY A 118 13.68 23.30 14.75
N PRO A 119 14.10 22.08 14.40
CA PRO A 119 14.99 21.83 13.27
C PRO A 119 14.33 22.28 11.97
N HIS A 120 15.04 23.06 11.15
CA HIS A 120 14.51 23.66 9.92
C HIS A 120 13.14 24.33 10.13
N SER A 121 12.94 25.04 11.24
CA SER A 121 11.67 25.72 11.54
C SER A 121 10.42 24.82 11.56
N LEU A 122 10.57 23.53 11.89
CA LEU A 122 9.46 22.56 11.89
C LEU A 122 8.24 23.02 12.70
N GLU A 123 8.43 23.66 13.86
CA GLU A 123 7.31 24.10 14.70
C GLU A 123 6.56 25.28 14.07
N ILE A 124 7.24 26.12 13.29
CA ILE A 124 6.60 27.15 12.48
C ILE A 124 5.77 26.50 11.37
N LEU A 125 6.35 25.54 10.64
CA LEU A 125 5.68 24.84 9.54
C LEU A 125 4.43 24.06 10.00
N ARG A 126 4.47 23.45 11.18
CA ARG A 126 3.30 22.77 11.78
C ARG A 126 2.14 23.73 12.07
N ASN A 127 2.44 25.00 12.34
CA ASN A 127 1.43 26.01 12.67
C ASN A 127 0.81 26.67 11.43
N VAL A 128 1.36 26.44 10.24
CA VAL A 128 0.72 26.83 8.98
C VAL A 128 -0.59 26.08 8.81
N SER A 129 -1.64 26.78 8.40
CA SER A 129 -2.91 26.16 7.99
C SER A 129 -2.93 26.00 6.48
N TYR A 130 -3.02 24.76 6.01
CA TYR A 130 -2.90 24.44 4.59
C TYR A 130 -4.25 24.14 3.94
N TYR A 131 -4.56 24.81 2.82
CA TYR A 131 -5.84 24.63 2.12
C TYR A 131 -5.66 24.48 0.61
N HIS A 132 -6.47 23.60 0.03
CA HIS A 132 -6.56 23.39 -1.40
C HIS A 132 -8.03 23.42 -1.84
N ILE A 133 -8.36 24.33 -2.76
CA ILE A 133 -9.71 24.57 -3.25
C ILE A 133 -9.72 24.28 -4.75
N CYS A 134 -10.47 23.28 -5.20
CA CYS A 134 -10.69 23.00 -6.61
C CYS A 134 -12.07 23.52 -7.04
N MET A 135 -12.11 24.23 -8.17
CA MET A 135 -13.35 24.78 -8.74
C MET A 135 -14.12 23.66 -9.43
N GLN A 136 -15.25 23.25 -8.86
CA GLN A 136 -16.08 22.17 -9.37
C GLN A 136 -16.55 22.45 -10.81
N ASP A 137 -16.91 23.70 -11.09
CA ASP A 137 -17.38 24.16 -12.41
C ASP A 137 -16.33 23.95 -13.50
N ASN A 138 -15.06 23.99 -13.12
CA ASN A 138 -13.92 23.90 -14.03
C ASN A 138 -13.11 22.61 -13.89
N ALA A 139 -13.45 21.74 -12.93
CA ALA A 139 -12.74 20.49 -12.67
C ALA A 139 -12.70 19.56 -13.90
N ARG A 140 -13.72 19.62 -14.77
CA ARG A 140 -13.73 18.88 -16.04
C ARG A 140 -12.60 19.25 -17.01
N TYR A 141 -12.09 20.48 -16.91
CA TYR A 141 -11.03 20.98 -17.79
C TYR A 141 -9.63 20.54 -17.35
N VAL A 142 -9.50 19.92 -16.17
CA VAL A 142 -8.24 19.33 -15.69
C VAL A 142 -7.67 18.32 -16.69
N ASN A 143 -8.53 17.57 -17.37
CA ASN A 143 -8.12 16.58 -18.39
C ASN A 143 -7.50 17.22 -19.64
N LEU A 144 -7.64 18.53 -19.85
CA LEU A 144 -7.09 19.23 -21.02
C LEU A 144 -5.66 19.75 -20.80
N LEU A 145 -5.14 19.73 -19.56
CA LEU A 145 -3.86 20.33 -19.23
C LEU A 145 -2.63 19.47 -19.53
N GLY A 146 -2.79 18.25 -20.05
CA GLY A 146 -1.67 17.31 -20.29
C GLY A 146 -0.98 16.80 -19.02
N GLY A 147 -1.19 17.44 -17.87
CA GLY A 147 -0.89 16.96 -16.53
C GLY A 147 -2.19 16.84 -15.73
N THR A 148 -2.43 15.67 -15.15
CA THR A 148 -3.59 15.46 -14.27
C THR A 148 -3.40 16.29 -12.99
N LEU A 149 -4.25 17.31 -12.78
CA LEU A 149 -4.49 17.85 -11.43
C LEU A 149 -5.27 16.78 -10.66
N ASP A 150 -4.55 15.76 -10.20
CA ASP A 150 -5.11 14.75 -9.32
C ASP A 150 -5.26 15.36 -7.92
N PRO A 151 -6.49 15.57 -7.44
CA PRO A 151 -6.74 16.11 -6.10
C PRO A 151 -6.16 15.22 -4.99
N HIS A 152 -5.93 13.92 -5.25
CA HIS A 152 -5.29 12.98 -4.33
C HIS A 152 -3.76 13.06 -4.34
N ARG A 153 -3.17 13.75 -5.32
CA ARG A 153 -1.73 14.06 -5.36
C ARG A 153 -1.37 15.37 -4.66
N THR A 154 -2.35 16.10 -4.15
CA THR A 154 -2.08 17.29 -3.33
C THR A 154 -1.44 16.86 -2.03
N ARG A 155 -0.22 17.34 -1.80
CA ARG A 155 0.62 16.93 -0.66
C ARG A 155 0.40 17.81 0.56
N PHE A 156 -0.02 19.06 0.35
CA PHE A 156 -0.28 20.01 1.41
C PHE A 156 -1.75 20.39 1.54
N GLY A 157 -2.33 20.03 2.69
CA GLY A 157 -3.75 20.25 2.97
C GLY A 157 -4.68 19.30 2.20
N ARG A 158 -5.96 19.30 2.58
CA ARG A 158 -7.00 18.49 1.92
C ARG A 158 -7.70 19.28 0.82
N THR A 159 -7.89 18.63 -0.33
CA THR A 159 -8.62 19.19 -1.46
C THR A 159 -10.11 19.28 -1.16
N ARG A 160 -10.69 20.48 -1.34
CA ARG A 160 -12.13 20.71 -1.31
C ARG A 160 -12.62 21.12 -2.68
N PHE A 161 -13.70 20.49 -3.14
CA PHE A 161 -14.40 20.87 -4.36
C PHE A 161 -15.52 21.82 -4.00
N VAL A 162 -15.52 22.99 -4.62
CA VAL A 162 -16.50 24.06 -4.35
C VAL A 162 -16.96 24.66 -5.68
N ASP A 163 -18.18 25.18 -5.73
CA ASP A 163 -18.61 26.01 -6.86
C ASP A 163 -18.02 27.43 -6.77
N GLY A 164 -18.16 28.22 -7.83
CA GLY A 164 -17.63 29.60 -7.84
C GLY A 164 -18.19 30.52 -6.74
N LYS A 165 -19.41 30.28 -6.24
CA LYS A 165 -20.01 31.10 -5.18
C LYS A 165 -19.46 30.72 -3.81
N GLU A 166 -19.35 29.42 -3.54
CA GLU A 166 -18.75 28.91 -2.31
C GLU A 166 -17.26 29.27 -2.24
N ALA A 167 -16.53 29.13 -3.36
CA ALA A 167 -15.14 29.58 -3.45
C ALA A 167 -14.98 31.06 -3.07
N LYS A 168 -15.90 31.92 -3.55
CA LYS A 168 -15.90 33.34 -3.22
C LYS A 168 -16.03 33.55 -1.71
N VAL A 169 -17.02 32.93 -1.07
CA VAL A 169 -17.26 33.06 0.37
C VAL A 169 -16.05 32.58 1.17
N VAL A 170 -15.52 31.40 0.85
CA VAL A 170 -14.36 30.82 1.54
C VAL A 170 -13.13 31.72 1.43
N LEU A 171 -12.88 32.29 0.25
CA LEU A 171 -11.76 33.21 0.07
C LEU A 171 -11.99 34.54 0.78
N GLU A 172 -13.20 35.10 0.76
CA GLU A 172 -13.53 36.30 1.52
C GLU A 172 -13.29 36.08 3.03
N ASP A 173 -13.62 34.91 3.57
CA ASP A 173 -13.35 34.56 4.96
C ASP A 173 -11.83 34.53 5.26
N PHE A 174 -11.02 34.01 4.35
CA PHE A 174 -9.56 34.09 4.49
C PHE A 174 -9.05 35.52 4.50
N PHE A 175 -9.63 36.40 3.68
CA PHE A 175 -9.25 37.81 3.57
C PHE A 175 -9.91 38.75 4.61
N ARG A 176 -10.83 38.23 5.41
CA ARG A 176 -11.60 38.97 6.43
C ARG A 176 -11.53 38.32 7.81
N GLN A 177 -10.42 37.64 8.09
CA GLN A 177 -10.21 37.04 9.41
C GLN A 177 -10.32 38.12 10.50
N PRO A 178 -11.15 37.90 11.54
CA PRO A 178 -11.33 38.88 12.59
C PRO A 178 -10.09 38.95 13.48
N VAL A 179 -9.83 40.15 14.02
CA VAL A 179 -8.83 40.36 15.08
C VAL A 179 -9.24 39.56 16.32
N GLU A 180 -8.43 38.56 16.67
CA GLU A 180 -8.66 37.75 17.87
C GLU A 180 -8.42 38.58 19.15
N PRO A 181 -9.36 38.58 20.11
CA PRO A 181 -9.17 39.26 21.39
C PRO A 181 -8.00 38.62 22.15
N SER A 182 -7.12 39.42 22.74
CA SER A 182 -5.96 38.93 23.50
C SER A 182 -6.41 38.06 24.68
N ALA A 183 -6.09 36.77 24.65
CA ALA A 183 -6.45 35.80 25.69
C ALA A 183 -5.65 35.94 27.00
N SER A 184 -4.61 36.78 27.03
CA SER A 184 -3.81 36.99 28.22
C SER A 184 -4.55 37.88 29.22
N GLY A 185 -5.28 37.28 30.15
CA GLY A 185 -5.73 37.92 31.40
C GLY A 185 -4.60 38.34 32.34
N LYS A 186 -3.43 38.71 31.81
CA LYS A 186 -2.37 39.33 32.60
C LYS A 186 -2.66 40.83 32.64
N GLU A 187 -3.15 41.28 33.80
CA GLU A 187 -3.26 42.68 34.19
C GLU A 187 -1.97 43.44 33.85
N TYR A 188 -1.97 44.17 32.74
CA TYR A 188 -0.98 45.22 32.51
C TYR A 188 -1.68 46.47 31.96
N CYS A 189 -1.64 47.49 32.82
CA CYS A 189 -1.86 48.91 32.61
C CYS A 189 -3.26 49.40 32.17
N PRO A 190 -3.93 50.21 33.01
CA PRO A 190 -5.16 50.91 32.64
C PRO A 190 -4.82 52.13 31.78
N VAL A 191 -4.57 51.92 30.49
CA VAL A 191 -4.55 53.01 29.51
C VAL A 191 -5.67 52.75 28.50
N SER A 192 -6.84 53.32 28.80
CA SER A 192 -7.90 53.63 27.84
C SER A 192 -8.18 52.53 26.80
N ASP A 193 -8.80 51.45 27.27
CA ASP A 193 -9.23 50.27 26.51
C ASP A 193 -10.48 50.58 25.63
N LYS A 194 -10.38 51.59 24.77
CA LYS A 194 -11.46 52.07 23.88
C LYS A 194 -11.26 51.72 22.40
N HIS A 195 -10.20 51.01 22.01
CA HIS A 195 -9.81 50.92 20.60
C HIS A 195 -9.44 49.55 20.03
N LEU A 196 -9.81 48.43 20.66
CA LEU A 196 -9.90 47.16 19.91
C LEU A 196 -11.24 47.11 19.18
N VAL A 197 -11.35 47.94 18.13
CA VAL A 197 -12.53 47.97 17.26
C VAL A 197 -12.63 46.60 16.54
N PRO A 198 -13.79 45.91 16.62
CA PRO A 198 -14.04 44.72 15.81
C PRO A 198 -13.70 45.01 14.35
N GLY A 199 -12.86 44.18 13.73
CA GLY A 199 -12.50 44.37 12.33
C GLY A 199 -11.53 43.31 11.84
N ALA A 200 -11.23 43.35 10.55
CA ALA A 200 -10.38 42.37 9.89
C ALA A 200 -8.90 42.60 10.22
N CYS A 201 -8.13 41.51 10.23
CA CYS A 201 -6.69 41.52 10.39
C CYS A 201 -5.99 42.15 9.17
N PRO A 202 -4.83 42.80 9.36
CA PRO A 202 -3.92 43.11 8.25
C PRO A 202 -3.44 41.83 7.56
N ILE A 203 -3.30 41.89 6.25
CA ILE A 203 -2.91 40.74 5.43
C ILE A 203 -1.64 41.04 4.65
N VAL A 204 -0.68 40.13 4.76
CA VAL A 204 0.50 40.11 3.91
C VAL A 204 0.37 38.95 2.93
N ILE A 205 0.52 39.22 1.64
CA ILE A 205 0.46 38.16 0.62
C ILE A 205 1.88 37.70 0.26
N LEU A 206 2.12 36.39 0.34
CA LEU A 206 3.30 35.76 -0.25
C LEU A 206 2.95 35.16 -1.61
N GLN A 207 3.70 35.56 -2.63
CA GLN A 207 3.52 35.08 -4.00
C GLN A 207 4.83 34.54 -4.61
N ASP A 208 4.66 33.62 -5.55
CA ASP A 208 5.70 33.20 -6.48
C ASP A 208 5.34 33.67 -7.90
N GLY A 209 6.13 34.58 -8.45
CA GLY A 209 5.92 35.15 -9.79
C GLY A 209 4.94 36.34 -9.84
N PRO A 210 4.42 36.69 -11.04
CA PRO A 210 3.55 37.85 -11.22
C PRO A 210 2.23 37.68 -10.48
N TRP A 211 1.74 38.78 -9.90
CA TRP A 211 0.56 38.76 -9.05
C TRP A 211 -0.68 38.28 -9.82
N GLN A 212 -1.26 37.19 -9.34
CA GLN A 212 -2.38 36.53 -9.99
C GLN A 212 -3.74 37.15 -9.65
N ARG A 213 -3.75 38.35 -9.04
CA ARG A 213 -4.92 39.15 -8.63
C ARG A 213 -6.03 39.08 -9.66
N HIS A 214 -5.68 39.40 -10.90
CA HIS A 214 -6.67 39.61 -11.95
C HIS A 214 -7.48 38.35 -12.20
N SER A 215 -6.88 37.16 -12.08
CA SER A 215 -7.62 35.92 -12.27
C SER A 215 -8.43 35.52 -11.06
N LEU A 216 -7.97 35.81 -9.84
CA LEU A 216 -8.78 35.58 -8.64
C LEU A 216 -10.00 36.52 -8.63
N LEU A 217 -9.76 37.80 -8.95
CA LEU A 217 -10.78 38.85 -9.02
C LEU A 217 -11.79 38.60 -10.14
N ASN A 218 -11.34 38.32 -11.36
CA ASN A 218 -12.24 38.12 -12.50
C ASN A 218 -13.02 36.82 -12.40
N ALA A 219 -12.43 35.75 -11.87
CA ALA A 219 -13.11 34.45 -11.80
C ALA A 219 -14.19 34.42 -10.71
N LEU A 220 -14.00 35.16 -9.60
CA LEU A 220 -14.84 35.04 -8.40
C LEU A 220 -15.54 36.36 -8.02
N GLY A 221 -15.30 37.46 -8.73
CA GLY A 221 -15.93 38.76 -8.47
C GLY A 221 -15.58 39.32 -7.10
N LEU A 222 -14.28 39.29 -6.74
CA LEU A 222 -13.74 39.65 -5.42
C LEU A 222 -13.24 41.12 -5.33
N GLU A 223 -13.54 41.97 -6.32
CA GLU A 223 -12.80 43.22 -6.59
C GLU A 223 -12.81 44.25 -5.44
N GLN A 224 -13.92 44.39 -4.71
CA GLN A 224 -14.02 45.36 -3.61
C GLN A 224 -13.56 44.82 -2.26
N THR A 225 -13.67 43.50 -2.02
CA THR A 225 -13.61 42.95 -0.66
C THR A 225 -12.21 42.54 -0.20
N ILE A 226 -11.28 42.26 -1.14
CA ILE A 226 -9.93 41.75 -0.82
C ILE A 226 -8.91 42.87 -0.59
N GLY A 227 -9.06 44.01 -1.29
CA GLY A 227 -8.03 45.05 -1.32
C GLY A 227 -7.85 45.81 -0.01
N GLU A 228 -8.91 45.95 0.78
CA GLU A 228 -8.93 46.84 1.95
C GLU A 228 -7.99 46.39 3.08
N ASN A 229 -7.76 45.08 3.21
CA ASN A 229 -6.98 44.50 4.29
C ASN A 229 -5.55 44.09 3.89
N ILE A 230 -5.22 44.09 2.60
CA ILE A 230 -3.89 43.72 2.14
C ILE A 230 -2.95 44.90 2.36
N VAL A 231 -2.05 44.77 3.36
CA VAL A 231 -1.12 45.82 3.75
C VAL A 231 0.25 45.69 3.10
N SER A 232 0.61 44.50 2.64
CA SER A 232 1.87 44.27 1.93
C SER A 232 1.80 43.04 1.02
N MET A 233 2.68 43.02 0.02
CA MET A 233 2.83 41.91 -0.91
C MET A 233 4.32 41.59 -1.06
N ILE A 234 4.70 40.38 -0.66
CA ILE A 234 6.07 39.90 -0.70
C ILE A 234 6.23 38.78 -1.73
N SER A 235 7.41 38.69 -2.31
CA SER A 235 7.74 37.74 -3.39
C SER A 235 8.90 36.85 -2.99
N ALA A 236 8.78 35.55 -3.26
CA ALA A 236 9.84 34.57 -3.03
C ALA A 236 11.16 34.93 -3.74
N GLN A 237 11.07 35.50 -4.95
CA GLN A 237 12.25 35.91 -5.73
C GLN A 237 13.00 37.08 -5.07
N GLN A 238 12.26 38.04 -4.51
CA GLN A 238 12.86 39.20 -3.87
C GLN A 238 13.48 38.82 -2.52
N ILE A 239 12.82 37.93 -1.76
CA ILE A 239 13.39 37.35 -0.53
C ILE A 239 14.69 36.58 -0.84
N ALA A 240 14.70 35.79 -1.92
CA ALA A 240 15.91 35.09 -2.34
C ALA A 240 17.08 36.08 -2.60
N ARG A 241 16.81 37.18 -3.32
CA ARG A 241 17.83 38.23 -3.57
C ARG A 241 18.33 38.87 -2.28
N GLU A 242 17.42 39.28 -1.40
CA GLU A 242 17.75 39.93 -0.13
C GLU A 242 18.52 39.02 0.84
N THR A 243 18.27 37.70 0.78
CA THR A 243 18.97 36.68 1.58
C THR A 243 20.24 36.15 0.93
N GLY A 244 20.62 36.67 -0.25
CA GLY A 244 21.86 36.29 -0.95
C GLY A 244 21.79 34.96 -1.70
N PHE A 245 20.58 34.41 -1.92
CA PHE A 245 20.37 33.30 -2.83
C PHE A 245 20.39 33.79 -4.29
N GLY A 246 21.22 33.15 -5.12
CA GLY A 246 21.24 33.40 -6.56
C GLY A 246 22.25 34.46 -7.03
N TRP A 247 23.54 34.11 -7.04
CA TRP A 247 24.66 34.95 -7.51
C TRP A 247 24.68 35.25 -9.03
N ARG A 248 23.62 34.94 -9.79
CA ARG A 248 23.57 35.16 -11.26
C ARG A 248 22.26 35.86 -11.65
N ASP A 249 22.33 36.80 -12.60
CA ASP A 249 21.26 37.71 -13.11
C ASP A 249 20.01 37.04 -13.73
N LYS A 250 19.66 35.80 -13.38
CA LYS A 250 18.51 35.09 -13.94
C LYS A 250 17.31 35.12 -12.99
N THR A 251 16.12 35.13 -13.58
CA THR A 251 14.87 34.87 -12.86
C THR A 251 14.89 33.44 -12.29
N PHE A 252 14.68 33.31 -10.98
CA PHE A 252 14.61 32.01 -10.32
C PHE A 252 13.17 31.49 -10.32
N THR A 253 13.02 30.19 -10.61
CA THR A 253 11.78 29.47 -10.36
C THR A 253 11.81 28.92 -8.94
N VAL A 254 10.65 28.70 -8.33
CA VAL A 254 10.56 28.01 -7.02
C VAL A 254 11.24 26.65 -7.06
N GLY A 255 11.21 25.94 -8.19
CA GLY A 255 11.91 24.67 -8.33
C GLY A 255 13.42 24.79 -8.24
N GLN A 256 14.02 25.84 -8.82
CA GLN A 256 15.45 26.07 -8.66
C GLN A 256 15.80 26.38 -7.19
N LEU A 257 15.01 27.23 -6.53
CA LEU A 257 15.23 27.56 -5.11
C LEU A 257 15.05 26.32 -4.20
N ALA A 258 14.11 25.44 -4.52
CA ALA A 258 13.92 24.18 -3.82
C ALA A 258 15.17 23.28 -3.93
N THR A 259 15.69 23.12 -5.15
CA THR A 259 16.92 22.37 -5.41
C THR A 259 18.12 22.95 -4.66
N ASP A 260 18.29 24.27 -4.67
CA ASP A 260 19.38 24.97 -3.96
C ASP A 260 19.30 24.76 -2.44
N LEU A 261 18.07 24.60 -1.92
CA LEU A 261 17.80 24.27 -0.52
C LEU A 261 17.81 22.76 -0.22
N LYS A 262 18.04 21.89 -1.21
CA LYS A 262 17.96 20.43 -1.09
C LYS A 262 16.56 19.94 -0.66
N ILE A 263 15.54 20.56 -1.21
CA ILE A 263 14.14 20.18 -1.05
C ILE A 263 13.67 19.54 -2.36
N ASP A 264 13.14 18.33 -2.29
CA ASP A 264 12.55 17.64 -3.43
C ASP A 264 11.31 18.39 -3.91
N PHE A 265 11.31 18.74 -5.19
CA PHE A 265 10.27 19.55 -5.82
C PHE A 265 9.67 18.85 -7.05
N PRO A 266 8.72 17.91 -6.86
CA PRO A 266 8.20 17.03 -7.92
C PRO A 266 7.52 17.77 -9.05
N GLU A 267 7.64 17.27 -10.28
CA GLU A 267 7.18 17.92 -11.51
C GLU A 267 5.67 18.24 -11.53
N HIS A 268 4.84 17.30 -11.08
CA HIS A 268 3.39 17.49 -10.99
C HIS A 268 3.00 18.07 -9.63
N ARG A 269 2.33 19.23 -9.65
CA ARG A 269 1.99 19.99 -8.45
C ARG A 269 0.62 20.66 -8.63
N SER A 270 -0.20 20.57 -7.59
CA SER A 270 -1.38 21.43 -7.46
C SER A 270 -0.97 22.88 -7.18
N ALA A 271 -1.92 23.81 -7.27
CA ALA A 271 -1.71 25.17 -6.80
C ALA A 271 -1.39 25.20 -5.30
N ALA A 272 -2.00 24.33 -4.51
CA ALA A 272 -1.70 24.16 -3.09
C ALA A 272 -0.25 23.74 -2.85
N ASP A 273 0.25 22.74 -3.55
CA ASP A 273 1.65 22.33 -3.41
C ASP A 273 2.60 23.46 -3.75
N CYS A 274 2.35 24.17 -4.86
CA CYS A 274 3.16 25.31 -5.26
C CYS A 274 3.20 26.39 -4.17
N ALA A 275 2.04 26.80 -3.64
CA ALA A 275 1.97 27.79 -2.56
C ALA A 275 2.68 27.32 -1.29
N ALA A 276 2.55 26.03 -0.94
CA ALA A 276 3.16 25.46 0.27
C ALA A 276 4.69 25.44 0.15
N TYR A 277 5.21 24.97 -0.98
CA TYR A 277 6.63 24.97 -1.25
C TYR A 277 7.21 26.38 -1.30
N SER A 278 6.53 27.35 -1.93
CA SER A 278 6.94 28.75 -1.91
C SER A 278 7.06 29.27 -0.48
N LEU A 279 6.08 28.98 0.37
CA LEU A 279 6.10 29.37 1.78
C LEU A 279 7.24 28.71 2.55
N ILE A 280 7.41 27.39 2.42
CA ILE A 280 8.50 26.63 3.05
C ILE A 280 9.84 27.22 2.63
N ILE A 281 10.09 27.37 1.33
CA ILE A 281 11.36 27.89 0.79
C ILE A 281 11.66 29.29 1.35
N CYS A 282 10.66 30.18 1.40
CA CYS A 282 10.84 31.52 1.96
C CYS A 282 11.14 31.48 3.46
N ILE A 283 10.42 30.67 4.23
CA ILE A 283 10.68 30.48 5.67
C ILE A 283 12.13 30.00 5.85
N GLN A 284 12.59 29.05 5.05
CA GLN A 284 13.94 28.50 5.17
C GLN A 284 15.00 29.53 4.82
N MET A 285 14.84 30.29 3.74
CA MET A 285 15.79 31.36 3.40
C MET A 285 15.92 32.39 4.53
N VAL A 286 14.80 32.80 5.13
CA VAL A 286 14.77 33.82 6.18
C VAL A 286 15.23 33.29 7.54
N MET A 287 14.89 32.06 7.88
CA MET A 287 15.15 31.48 9.19
C MET A 287 16.50 30.77 9.29
N ARG A 288 17.16 30.45 8.17
CA ARG A 288 18.41 29.65 8.16
C ARG A 288 19.53 30.22 9.04
N SER A 289 19.69 31.54 9.11
CA SER A 289 20.69 32.19 9.97
C SER A 289 20.25 32.33 11.43
N LYS A 290 18.98 32.05 11.73
CA LYS A 290 18.33 32.26 13.04
C LYS A 290 18.02 30.97 13.79
N ILE A 291 18.24 29.82 13.15
CA ILE A 291 18.02 28.50 13.74
C ILE A 291 19.34 27.75 13.87
N PRO A 292 19.53 26.93 14.91
CA PRO A 292 20.70 26.06 15.02
C PRO A 292 20.80 25.12 13.82
N LEU A 293 22.03 24.73 13.47
CA LEU A 293 22.26 23.69 12.47
C LEU A 293 21.54 22.40 12.88
N ALA A 294 20.60 21.97 12.07
CA ALA A 294 19.84 20.75 12.30
C ALA A 294 20.63 19.53 11.81
N LYS A 295 20.59 18.43 12.59
CA LYS A 295 21.19 17.14 12.20
C LYS A 295 20.39 16.44 11.10
N GLN A 296 19.08 16.61 11.10
CA GLN A 296 18.18 15.96 10.14
C GLN A 296 18.11 16.72 8.80
N PRO A 297 17.89 16.03 7.67
CA PRO A 297 17.74 16.68 6.38
C PRO A 297 16.44 17.49 6.33
N ILE A 298 16.47 18.60 5.59
CA ILE A 298 15.31 19.48 5.42
C ILE A 298 14.13 18.76 4.76
N GLN A 299 14.39 17.81 3.85
CA GLN A 299 13.35 17.00 3.22
C GLN A 299 12.53 16.19 4.23
N SER A 300 13.16 15.68 5.30
CA SER A 300 12.45 14.99 6.38
C SER A 300 11.47 15.93 7.09
N VAL A 301 11.87 17.18 7.35
CA VAL A 301 11.00 18.20 7.94
C VAL A 301 9.84 18.56 7.02
N VAL A 302 10.09 18.67 5.71
CA VAL A 302 9.04 18.88 4.69
C VAL A 302 8.04 17.74 4.70
N ASN A 303 8.49 16.48 4.74
CA ASN A 303 7.62 15.31 4.80
C ASN A 303 6.76 15.30 6.08
N VAL A 304 7.34 15.66 7.23
CA VAL A 304 6.58 15.79 8.49
C VAL A 304 5.54 16.91 8.41
N ALA A 305 5.89 18.06 7.83
CA ALA A 305 4.95 19.17 7.63
C ALA A 305 3.82 18.77 6.66
N MET A 306 4.13 18.03 5.59
CA MET A 306 3.15 17.44 4.67
C MET A 306 2.17 16.54 5.43
N LEU A 307 2.66 15.55 6.17
CA LEU A 307 1.82 14.64 6.96
C LEU A 307 0.93 15.39 7.95
N HIS A 308 1.51 16.34 8.69
CA HIS A 308 0.76 17.16 9.64
C HIS A 308 -0.36 17.97 8.97
N SER A 309 -0.09 18.53 7.79
CA SER A 309 -1.08 19.30 7.02
C SER A 309 -2.31 18.47 6.62
N GLN A 310 -2.16 17.15 6.47
CA GLN A 310 -3.25 16.24 6.10
C GLN A 310 -4.10 15.81 7.31
N CYS A 311 -3.54 15.82 8.52
CA CYS A 311 -4.18 15.33 9.75
C CYS A 311 -5.01 16.39 10.50
N ARG A 312 -4.59 17.66 10.49
CA ARG A 312 -5.15 18.74 11.35
C ARG A 312 -6.63 19.07 11.10
N TRP A 313 -7.23 18.56 10.02
CA TRP A 313 -8.64 18.80 9.70
C TRP A 313 -9.63 18.04 10.61
N ILE A 314 -9.20 16.93 11.23
CA ILE A 314 -10.06 16.09 12.08
C ILE A 314 -10.40 16.78 13.42
N SER A 315 -9.57 17.73 13.88
CA SER A 315 -9.67 18.29 15.24
C SER A 315 -10.43 19.62 15.35
N ASN A 316 -10.81 20.26 14.24
CA ASN A 316 -11.41 21.61 14.24
C ASN A 316 -12.90 21.66 13.84
N THR A 317 -13.62 20.53 13.89
CA THR A 317 -15.06 20.47 13.56
C THR A 317 -16.01 20.84 14.70
N ASN A 318 -15.53 21.42 15.81
CA ASN A 318 -16.39 21.89 16.92
C ASN A 318 -17.07 23.26 16.68
N THR A 319 -17.05 23.80 15.46
CA THR A 319 -17.98 24.88 15.08
C THR A 319 -19.27 24.29 14.48
N THR A 320 -20.28 24.21 15.35
CA THR A 320 -21.75 24.16 15.10
C THR A 320 -22.27 23.48 13.82
N PRO A 321 -23.11 22.44 13.93
CA PRO A 321 -23.82 21.88 12.79
C PRO A 321 -24.86 22.91 12.30
N MET A 322 -24.69 23.41 11.07
CA MET A 322 -25.71 24.17 10.36
C MET A 322 -26.89 23.24 10.05
N SER A 323 -27.84 23.18 10.97
CA SER A 323 -29.16 22.61 10.76
C SER A 323 -30.02 23.58 9.95
N ASN A 324 -30.55 23.13 8.81
CA ASN A 324 -31.90 23.49 8.37
C ASN A 324 -32.46 22.38 7.47
N PRO A 325 -33.62 21.78 7.82
CA PRO A 325 -34.30 20.85 6.95
C PRO A 325 -35.02 21.65 5.87
N ILE A 326 -34.65 21.43 4.60
CA ILE A 326 -35.46 21.90 3.48
C ILE A 326 -36.72 21.02 3.46
N THR A 327 -37.83 21.59 3.92
CA THR A 327 -39.17 21.03 3.70
C THR A 327 -39.45 21.02 2.20
N ASN A 328 -39.57 19.83 1.62
CA ASN A 328 -40.05 19.65 0.26
C ASN A 328 -41.50 20.13 0.17
N GLY A 329 -41.70 21.18 -0.64
CA GLY A 329 -43.01 21.57 -1.13
C GLY A 329 -43.52 20.52 -2.11
N ASP A 330 -44.62 19.90 -1.73
CA ASP A 330 -45.43 19.00 -2.53
C ASP A 330 -46.01 19.78 -3.72
N ASN A 331 -45.72 19.34 -4.95
CA ASN A 331 -46.46 19.77 -6.14
C ASN A 331 -46.57 18.58 -7.09
N GLY A 332 -47.82 18.14 -7.26
CA GLY A 332 -48.20 16.91 -7.93
C GLY A 332 -47.72 16.81 -9.38
N SER A 333 -47.15 15.66 -9.70
CA SER A 333 -47.22 15.08 -11.03
C SER A 333 -47.36 13.56 -10.90
N ALA A 334 -48.09 12.97 -11.85
CA ALA A 334 -48.67 11.63 -11.82
C ALA A 334 -47.72 10.52 -11.36
N SER A 335 -48.29 9.57 -10.60
CA SER A 335 -47.59 8.40 -10.05
C SER A 335 -46.99 7.52 -11.14
N ALA A 336 -45.68 7.61 -11.32
CA ALA A 336 -44.90 6.50 -11.83
C ALA A 336 -45.06 5.29 -10.88
N PRO A 337 -45.08 4.04 -11.39
CA PRO A 337 -45.14 2.86 -10.53
C PRO A 337 -43.98 2.93 -9.52
N ARG A 338 -44.32 2.94 -8.22
CA ARG A 338 -43.33 3.02 -7.16
C ARG A 338 -42.47 1.76 -7.23
N ASP A 339 -41.17 1.95 -7.40
CA ASP A 339 -40.20 0.87 -7.40
C ASP A 339 -40.19 0.18 -6.02
N HIS A 340 -40.85 -0.98 -5.94
CA HIS A 340 -40.95 -1.77 -4.71
C HIS A 340 -39.59 -2.35 -4.28
N LEU A 341 -38.65 -2.52 -5.22
CA LEU A 341 -37.30 -3.02 -4.94
C LEU A 341 -36.49 -1.96 -4.16
N SER A 342 -36.66 -0.67 -4.51
CA SER A 342 -35.97 0.44 -3.84
C SER A 342 -36.31 0.59 -2.35
N ASN A 343 -37.48 0.07 -1.92
CA ASN A 343 -37.95 0.14 -0.53
C ASN A 343 -37.37 -0.95 0.39
N LEU A 344 -36.67 -1.94 -0.17
CA LEU A 344 -36.06 -3.01 0.63
C LEU A 344 -34.84 -2.50 1.42
N PRO A 345 -34.56 -3.06 2.61
CA PRO A 345 -33.31 -2.86 3.35
C PRO A 345 -32.09 -3.22 2.49
N GLU A 346 -30.96 -2.55 2.75
CA GLU A 346 -29.75 -2.75 1.94
C GLU A 346 -29.20 -4.17 2.07
N GLU A 347 -29.36 -4.79 3.22
CA GLU A 347 -28.92 -6.16 3.53
C GLU A 347 -29.66 -7.18 2.66
N ILE A 348 -30.97 -7.01 2.50
CA ILE A 348 -31.80 -7.87 1.66
C ILE A 348 -31.47 -7.66 0.17
N LEU A 349 -31.25 -6.41 -0.23
CA LEU A 349 -30.83 -6.10 -1.60
C LEU A 349 -29.46 -6.69 -1.94
N LEU A 350 -28.51 -6.67 -1.00
CA LEU A 350 -27.21 -7.31 -1.16
C LEU A 350 -27.35 -8.81 -1.35
N GLN A 351 -28.17 -9.50 -0.54
CA GLN A 351 -28.42 -10.94 -0.71
C GLN A 351 -29.06 -11.26 -2.07
N ILE A 352 -30.04 -10.45 -2.51
CA ILE A 352 -30.66 -10.61 -3.84
C ILE A 352 -29.62 -10.40 -4.94
N PHE A 353 -28.81 -9.35 -4.85
CA PHE A 353 -27.80 -9.03 -5.85
C PHE A 353 -26.67 -10.05 -5.87
N GLU A 354 -26.33 -10.64 -4.72
CA GLU A 354 -25.35 -11.71 -4.63
C GLU A 354 -25.88 -12.98 -5.31
N ALA A 355 -27.15 -13.33 -5.08
CA ALA A 355 -27.81 -14.43 -5.80
C ALA A 355 -27.87 -14.18 -7.32
N VAL A 356 -28.20 -12.95 -7.74
CA VAL A 356 -28.18 -12.55 -9.17
C VAL A 356 -26.77 -12.63 -9.74
N GLY A 357 -25.76 -12.17 -9.00
CA GLY A 357 -24.35 -12.21 -9.41
C GLY A 357 -23.81 -13.63 -9.55
N ARG A 358 -24.23 -14.56 -8.67
CA ARG A 358 -23.89 -15.99 -8.76
C ARG A 358 -24.49 -16.65 -9.99
N ASN A 359 -25.71 -16.26 -10.38
CA ASN A 359 -26.36 -16.80 -11.58
C ASN A 359 -25.81 -16.20 -12.87
N ALA A 360 -25.72 -14.86 -12.94
CA ALA A 360 -25.26 -14.15 -14.12
C ALA A 360 -24.65 -12.78 -13.75
N ARG A 361 -23.32 -12.68 -13.79
CA ARG A 361 -22.59 -11.43 -13.55
C ARG A 361 -23.02 -10.28 -14.48
N ARG A 362 -23.44 -10.61 -15.70
CA ARG A 362 -24.00 -9.65 -16.68
C ARG A 362 -25.31 -9.00 -16.21
N ASP A 363 -26.15 -9.76 -15.51
CA ASP A 363 -27.43 -9.25 -15.01
C ASP A 363 -27.19 -8.31 -13.83
N LEU A 364 -26.23 -8.64 -12.97
CA LEU A 364 -25.78 -7.73 -11.91
C LEU A 364 -25.19 -6.42 -12.48
N CYS A 365 -24.44 -6.49 -13.60
CA CYS A 365 -24.01 -5.30 -14.34
C CYS A 365 -25.17 -4.48 -14.93
N SER A 366 -26.29 -5.13 -15.27
CA SER A 366 -27.48 -4.45 -15.77
C SER A 366 -28.25 -3.78 -14.62
N VAL A 367 -28.36 -4.47 -13.48
CA VAL A 367 -28.93 -3.95 -12.22
C VAL A 367 -28.15 -2.73 -11.71
N SER A 368 -26.83 -2.73 -11.82
CA SER A 368 -25.98 -1.61 -11.41
C SER A 368 -26.26 -0.31 -12.19
N ARG A 369 -26.94 -0.39 -13.35
CA ARG A 369 -27.30 0.76 -14.19
C ARG A 369 -28.67 1.36 -13.88
N VAL A 370 -29.48 0.70 -13.05
CA VAL A 370 -30.88 1.09 -12.81
C VAL A 370 -30.98 2.37 -11.99
N ASN A 371 -30.28 2.47 -10.85
CA ASN A 371 -30.26 3.67 -10.02
C ASN A 371 -28.97 3.73 -9.15
N LYS A 372 -28.75 4.85 -8.45
CA LYS A 372 -27.54 5.06 -7.62
C LYS A 372 -27.40 4.07 -6.44
N LYS A 373 -28.52 3.66 -5.83
CA LYS A 373 -28.53 2.70 -4.72
C LYS A 373 -28.13 1.31 -5.23
N CYS A 374 -28.73 0.87 -6.34
CA CYS A 374 -28.38 -0.38 -7.00
C CYS A 374 -26.92 -0.36 -7.47
N HIS A 375 -26.45 0.74 -8.05
CA HIS A 375 -25.05 0.90 -8.46
C HIS A 375 -24.07 0.66 -7.31
N ARG A 376 -24.29 1.30 -6.14
CA ARG A 376 -23.41 1.16 -4.98
C ARG A 376 -23.38 -0.28 -4.43
N LEU A 377 -24.55 -0.90 -4.29
CA LEU A 377 -24.66 -2.25 -3.74
C LEU A 377 -24.13 -3.31 -4.72
N SER A 378 -24.38 -3.14 -6.02
CA SER A 378 -23.81 -4.02 -7.05
C SER A 378 -22.29 -3.87 -7.17
N ASP A 379 -21.73 -2.66 -7.07
CA ASP A 379 -20.26 -2.45 -7.10
C ASP A 379 -19.57 -3.21 -5.96
N ALA A 380 -20.17 -3.26 -4.75
CA ALA A 380 -19.62 -4.01 -3.62
C ALA A 380 -19.50 -5.52 -3.89
N ILE A 381 -20.39 -6.07 -4.70
CA ILE A 381 -20.40 -7.51 -5.05
C ILE A 381 -19.51 -7.75 -6.28
N LEU A 382 -19.59 -6.90 -7.29
CA LEU A 382 -18.83 -7.04 -8.54
C LEU A 382 -17.32 -6.96 -8.30
N TYR A 383 -16.87 -6.08 -7.40
CA TYR A 383 -15.44 -5.87 -7.15
C TYR A 383 -14.91 -6.65 -5.94
N LYS A 384 -15.72 -7.50 -5.29
CA LYS A 384 -15.28 -8.25 -4.10
C LYS A 384 -14.03 -9.10 -4.36
N SER A 385 -14.01 -9.80 -5.49
CA SER A 385 -12.91 -10.66 -5.93
C SER A 385 -12.57 -10.35 -7.38
N ILE A 386 -11.28 -10.17 -7.66
CA ILE A 386 -10.78 -9.75 -8.97
C ILE A 386 -9.65 -10.66 -9.43
N LEU A 387 -9.79 -11.15 -10.65
CA LEU A 387 -8.75 -11.86 -11.38
C LEU A 387 -8.19 -10.94 -12.46
N PHE A 388 -6.87 -10.81 -12.49
CA PHE A 388 -6.14 -10.24 -13.62
C PHE A 388 -5.42 -11.37 -14.36
N ASP A 389 -5.93 -11.73 -15.53
CA ASP A 389 -5.34 -12.72 -16.44
C ASP A 389 -4.34 -12.08 -17.41
N SER A 390 -4.52 -10.80 -17.76
CA SER A 390 -3.57 -10.03 -18.56
C SER A 390 -3.11 -8.74 -17.87
N PRO A 391 -1.86 -8.29 -18.11
CA PRO A 391 -1.33 -7.03 -17.60
C PRO A 391 -2.13 -5.80 -18.10
N GLU A 392 -2.76 -5.89 -19.27
CA GLU A 392 -3.57 -4.81 -19.85
C GLU A 392 -4.86 -4.58 -19.07
N LEU A 393 -5.49 -5.66 -18.60
CA LEU A 393 -6.65 -5.57 -17.72
C LEU A 393 -6.26 -4.94 -16.38
N HIS A 394 -5.10 -5.30 -15.83
CA HIS A 394 -4.58 -4.65 -14.64
C HIS A 394 -4.31 -3.16 -14.86
N LEU A 395 -3.71 -2.75 -15.98
CA LEU A 395 -3.51 -1.33 -16.29
C LEU A 395 -4.84 -0.58 -16.44
N THR A 396 -5.78 -1.13 -17.21
CA THR A 396 -7.12 -0.54 -17.40
C THR A 396 -7.87 -0.43 -16.07
N PHE A 397 -7.74 -1.45 -15.23
CA PHE A 397 -8.34 -1.48 -13.91
C PHE A 397 -7.66 -0.52 -12.94
N SER A 398 -6.33 -0.40 -12.98
CA SER A 398 -5.56 0.56 -12.18
C SER A 398 -5.99 1.99 -12.50
N GLU A 399 -6.27 2.30 -13.77
CA GLU A 399 -6.81 3.58 -14.20
C GLU A 399 -8.26 3.77 -13.69
N SER A 400 -9.08 2.73 -13.78
CA SER A 400 -10.45 2.72 -13.23
C SER A 400 -10.49 2.95 -11.72
N LEU A 401 -9.58 2.33 -10.96
CA LEU A 401 -9.41 2.51 -9.52
C LEU A 401 -8.87 3.90 -9.19
N SER A 402 -7.89 4.39 -9.95
CA SER A 402 -7.37 5.75 -9.79
C SER A 402 -8.47 6.80 -9.99
N ARG A 403 -9.40 6.55 -10.93
CA ARG A 403 -10.57 7.41 -11.17
C ARG A 403 -11.64 7.29 -10.07
N ARG A 404 -11.76 6.13 -9.40
CA ARG A 404 -12.75 5.88 -8.34
C ARG A 404 -12.16 5.07 -7.18
N PRO A 405 -11.35 5.68 -6.29
CA PRO A 405 -10.66 4.95 -5.22
C PRO A 405 -11.58 4.25 -4.23
N ARG A 406 -12.84 4.70 -4.07
CA ARG A 406 -13.86 4.01 -3.24
C ARG A 406 -14.16 2.58 -3.69
N ARG A 407 -13.81 2.21 -4.93
CA ARG A 407 -13.86 0.81 -5.38
C ARG A 407 -12.80 -0.04 -4.71
N GLY A 408 -11.65 0.55 -4.35
CA GLY A 408 -10.59 -0.11 -3.60
C GLY A 408 -11.09 -0.76 -2.31
N SER A 409 -11.93 -0.06 -1.54
CA SER A 409 -12.50 -0.59 -0.29
C SER A 409 -13.53 -1.71 -0.47
N ALA A 410 -14.01 -1.95 -1.70
CA ALA A 410 -14.90 -3.09 -1.97
C ALA A 410 -14.13 -4.38 -2.27
N ILE A 411 -12.83 -4.29 -2.53
CA ILE A 411 -12.00 -5.41 -2.96
C ILE A 411 -11.41 -6.11 -1.74
N HIS A 412 -11.64 -7.42 -1.66
CA HIS A 412 -11.16 -8.27 -0.58
C HIS A 412 -10.20 -9.33 -1.09
N GLU A 413 -10.32 -9.72 -2.36
CA GLU A 413 -9.50 -10.78 -2.94
C GLU A 413 -8.96 -10.37 -4.31
N ILE A 414 -7.67 -10.61 -4.51
CA ILE A 414 -7.02 -10.40 -5.80
C ILE A 414 -6.21 -11.62 -6.18
N LYS A 415 -6.32 -11.97 -7.46
CA LYS A 415 -5.47 -12.94 -8.11
C LYS A 415 -4.80 -12.33 -9.34
N LEU A 416 -3.47 -12.35 -9.39
CA LEU A 416 -2.67 -11.97 -10.54
C LEU A 416 -2.15 -13.25 -11.20
N SER A 417 -2.45 -13.44 -12.49
CA SER A 417 -2.12 -14.66 -13.22
C SER A 417 -1.70 -14.34 -14.65
N TYR A 418 -0.62 -13.56 -14.79
CA TYR A 418 -0.08 -13.17 -16.08
C TYR A 418 0.84 -14.27 -16.64
N PRO A 419 0.71 -14.65 -17.92
CA PRO A 419 1.73 -15.44 -18.60
C PRO A 419 3.00 -14.61 -18.85
N SER A 420 4.18 -15.24 -18.72
CA SER A 420 5.48 -14.66 -19.09
C SER A 420 5.57 -14.19 -20.55
N SER A 421 4.82 -14.83 -21.45
CA SER A 421 4.73 -14.44 -22.87
C SER A 421 4.04 -13.07 -23.09
N GLU A 422 3.16 -12.64 -22.19
CA GLU A 422 2.39 -11.39 -22.34
C GLU A 422 3.18 -10.16 -21.90
N LEU A 423 4.04 -10.28 -20.86
CA LEU A 423 4.93 -9.17 -20.49
C LEU A 423 6.02 -8.94 -21.54
N SER A 424 6.45 -9.98 -22.27
CA SER A 424 7.40 -9.82 -23.38
C SER A 424 6.82 -8.96 -24.52
N GLN A 425 5.50 -8.96 -24.71
CA GLN A 425 4.82 -8.10 -25.69
C GLN A 425 4.67 -6.65 -25.20
N LEU A 426 4.59 -6.44 -23.89
CA LEU A 426 4.60 -5.11 -23.25
C LEU A 426 6.00 -4.53 -23.04
N ALA A 427 7.02 -5.39 -22.90
CA ALA A 427 8.43 -5.03 -22.71
C ALA A 427 9.17 -4.72 -24.03
N LEU A 428 8.55 -4.94 -25.18
CA LEU A 428 9.05 -4.54 -26.49
C LEU A 428 8.63 -3.10 -26.82
N ASP A 429 9.33 -2.09 -26.27
CA ASP A 429 9.55 -0.71 -26.79
C ASP A 429 8.40 0.05 -27.51
N ALA A 430 7.14 -0.39 -27.41
CA ALA A 430 6.01 0.17 -28.12
C ALA A 430 4.96 0.65 -27.11
N PRO A 431 4.57 1.93 -27.15
CA PRO A 431 3.44 2.40 -26.37
C PRO A 431 2.20 1.66 -26.82
N VAL A 432 1.67 0.78 -25.96
CA VAL A 432 0.36 0.16 -26.15
C VAL A 432 -0.63 1.29 -26.43
N HIS A 433 -1.34 1.17 -27.55
CA HIS A 433 -2.24 2.21 -28.07
C HIS A 433 -3.12 2.84 -26.98
N GLY A 434 -2.76 4.06 -26.56
CA GLY A 434 -3.55 4.88 -25.64
C GLY A 434 -3.12 4.91 -24.17
N SER A 435 -2.08 4.18 -23.75
CA SER A 435 -1.55 4.25 -22.38
C SER A 435 -0.27 5.09 -22.29
N TYR A 436 -0.34 6.24 -21.61
CA TYR A 436 0.79 7.15 -21.35
C TYR A 436 1.67 6.69 -20.16
N LEU A 437 1.97 5.41 -20.04
CA LEU A 437 2.81 4.89 -18.95
C LEU A 437 4.12 4.33 -19.50
N ASP A 438 5.22 4.89 -19.00
CA ASP A 438 6.61 4.46 -19.24
C ASP A 438 6.81 3.03 -18.67
N PRO A 439 7.30 2.05 -19.46
CA PRO A 439 7.54 0.67 -19.03
C PRO A 439 8.51 0.54 -17.84
N LYS A 440 9.27 1.59 -17.51
CA LYS A 440 10.20 1.62 -16.36
C LYS A 440 9.54 1.78 -14.98
N ARG A 441 8.21 1.74 -14.88
CA ARG A 441 7.48 1.86 -13.60
C ARG A 441 6.87 0.52 -13.16
N SER A 442 7.73 -0.33 -12.60
CA SER A 442 7.33 -1.47 -11.75
C SER A 442 6.42 -1.05 -10.56
N ASP A 443 6.40 0.24 -10.20
CA ASP A 443 5.58 0.83 -9.13
C ASP A 443 4.07 0.95 -9.42
N SER A 444 3.59 0.59 -10.62
CA SER A 444 2.15 0.70 -10.93
C SER A 444 1.31 -0.32 -10.16
N LEU A 445 1.82 -1.53 -9.98
CA LEU A 445 1.16 -2.61 -9.26
C LEU A 445 1.13 -2.33 -7.75
N SER A 446 2.27 -1.91 -7.20
CA SER A 446 2.38 -1.60 -5.77
C SER A 446 1.40 -0.49 -5.37
N ARG A 447 1.37 0.60 -6.15
CA ARG A 447 0.38 1.68 -5.99
C ARG A 447 -1.07 1.19 -6.09
N THR A 448 -1.36 0.27 -7.01
CA THR A 448 -2.72 -0.23 -7.23
C THR A 448 -3.20 -1.06 -6.04
N LEU A 449 -2.32 -1.92 -5.51
CA LEU A 449 -2.60 -2.75 -4.34
C LEU A 449 -2.76 -1.93 -3.05
N SER A 450 -1.95 -0.89 -2.84
CA SER A 450 -2.11 0.01 -1.67
C SER A 450 -3.45 0.77 -1.63
N ILE A 451 -4.18 0.89 -2.74
CA ILE A 451 -5.52 1.52 -2.77
C ILE A 451 -6.59 0.57 -2.20
N MET A 452 -6.34 -0.75 -2.19
CA MET A 452 -7.28 -1.77 -1.72
C MET A 452 -7.16 -1.96 -0.20
N SER A 453 -7.69 -1.01 0.55
CA SER A 453 -7.57 -0.96 2.02
C SER A 453 -8.11 -2.19 2.76
N ASN A 454 -9.04 -2.92 2.15
CA ASN A 454 -9.71 -4.08 2.75
C ASN A 454 -9.27 -5.41 2.11
N LEU A 455 -8.14 -5.42 1.40
CA LEU A 455 -7.60 -6.62 0.78
C LEU A 455 -7.23 -7.64 1.87
N GLU A 456 -7.90 -8.78 1.87
CA GLU A 456 -7.67 -9.89 2.81
C GLU A 456 -6.88 -11.03 2.17
N LYS A 457 -7.06 -11.25 0.86
CA LYS A 457 -6.40 -12.33 0.11
C LYS A 457 -5.67 -11.83 -1.14
N LEU A 458 -4.40 -12.16 -1.25
CA LEU A 458 -3.54 -11.80 -2.39
C LEU A 458 -2.85 -13.05 -2.96
N ASP A 459 -3.19 -13.42 -4.19
CA ASP A 459 -2.58 -14.54 -4.92
C ASP A 459 -1.79 -14.01 -6.12
N ILE A 460 -0.48 -14.23 -6.13
CA ILE A 460 0.45 -13.72 -7.13
C ILE A 460 1.06 -14.89 -7.89
N SER A 461 0.82 -14.91 -9.20
CA SER A 461 1.45 -15.81 -10.17
C SER A 461 1.83 -14.98 -11.40
N VAL A 462 3.02 -14.38 -11.38
CA VAL A 462 3.45 -13.41 -12.41
C VAL A 462 4.93 -13.61 -12.77
N PRO A 463 5.45 -13.00 -13.84
CA PRO A 463 6.87 -13.11 -14.18
C PRO A 463 7.80 -12.42 -13.15
N ASP A 464 9.00 -12.96 -13.01
CA ASP A 464 10.04 -12.51 -12.08
C ASP A 464 10.47 -11.05 -12.26
N VAL A 465 10.27 -10.44 -13.43
CA VAL A 465 10.50 -9.00 -13.67
C VAL A 465 9.70 -8.10 -12.71
N LEU A 466 8.58 -8.60 -12.17
CA LEU A 466 7.74 -7.87 -11.21
C LEU A 466 8.11 -8.12 -9.75
N LEU A 467 9.05 -9.03 -9.49
CA LEU A 467 9.47 -9.48 -8.16
C LEU A 467 9.89 -8.30 -7.28
N HIS A 468 10.78 -7.44 -7.78
CA HIS A 468 11.22 -6.25 -7.05
C HIS A 468 10.08 -5.30 -6.69
N GLY A 469 9.19 -5.03 -7.66
CA GLY A 469 8.06 -4.11 -7.48
C GLY A 469 7.06 -4.62 -6.44
N ILE A 470 6.82 -5.93 -6.40
CA ILE A 470 5.95 -6.55 -5.40
C ILE A 470 6.63 -6.60 -4.03
N GLY A 471 7.94 -6.87 -3.96
CA GLY A 471 8.67 -6.86 -2.68
C GLY A 471 8.54 -5.55 -1.92
N THR A 472 8.55 -4.42 -2.64
CA THR A 472 8.35 -3.11 -2.02
C THR A 472 7.02 -2.92 -1.30
N LEU A 473 5.99 -3.73 -1.61
CA LEU A 473 4.69 -3.70 -0.92
C LEU A 473 4.79 -4.09 0.55
N PHE A 474 5.72 -5.00 0.87
CA PHE A 474 5.85 -5.54 2.21
C PHE A 474 6.82 -4.73 3.08
N ASN A 475 7.52 -3.74 2.50
CA ASN A 475 8.50 -2.91 3.21
C ASN A 475 7.86 -1.85 4.11
N GLY A 476 6.56 -1.57 3.93
CA GLY A 476 5.83 -0.53 4.65
C GLY A 476 4.95 -1.07 5.78
N PRO A 477 4.94 -0.47 6.99
CA PRO A 477 4.12 -0.94 8.11
C PRO A 477 2.61 -0.68 7.95
N PHE A 478 2.17 -0.01 6.87
CA PHE A 478 0.78 0.39 6.66
C PHE A 478 0.20 -0.04 5.30
N ASP A 479 0.99 -0.69 4.46
CA ASP A 479 0.48 -1.24 3.21
C ASP A 479 -0.19 -2.59 3.53
N LEU A 480 -1.36 -2.84 2.93
CA LEU A 480 -2.11 -4.10 3.06
C LEU A 480 -2.51 -4.50 4.51
N THR A 481 -2.86 -3.53 5.35
CA THR A 481 -3.22 -3.76 6.78
C THR A 481 -4.25 -4.87 7.07
N CYS A 482 -5.12 -5.22 6.12
CA CYS A 482 -6.13 -6.27 6.30
C CYS A 482 -5.72 -7.65 5.74
N LEU A 483 -4.51 -7.78 5.20
CA LEU A 483 -4.07 -8.99 4.49
C LEU A 483 -3.87 -10.15 5.46
N LYS A 484 -4.66 -11.22 5.26
CA LYS A 484 -4.64 -12.46 6.05
C LYS A 484 -4.04 -13.63 5.30
N THR A 485 -4.21 -13.68 3.97
CA THR A 485 -3.75 -14.80 3.14
C THR A 485 -2.95 -14.28 1.96
N CYS A 486 -1.73 -14.78 1.79
CA CYS A 486 -0.88 -14.44 0.65
C CYS A 486 -0.25 -15.68 0.01
N SER A 487 -0.24 -15.71 -1.33
CA SER A 487 0.43 -16.72 -2.15
C SER A 487 1.37 -16.03 -3.12
N LEU A 488 2.65 -16.39 -3.11
CA LEU A 488 3.68 -15.82 -3.98
C LEU A 488 4.29 -16.90 -4.90
N PHE A 489 4.19 -16.66 -6.20
CA PHE A 489 4.84 -17.44 -7.25
C PHE A 489 5.33 -16.52 -8.37
N TYR A 490 6.62 -16.61 -8.70
CA TYR A 490 7.21 -15.90 -9.82
C TYR A 490 7.69 -16.86 -10.90
N GLN A 491 7.33 -16.57 -12.15
CA GLN A 491 7.75 -17.32 -13.32
C GLN A 491 9.12 -16.82 -13.75
N CYS A 492 10.17 -17.61 -13.53
CA CYS A 492 11.52 -17.35 -14.01
C CYS A 492 11.78 -18.04 -15.35
N ALA A 493 12.79 -17.56 -16.08
CA ALA A 493 13.27 -18.26 -17.27
C ALA A 493 13.84 -19.63 -16.91
N ASN A 494 13.60 -20.64 -17.76
CA ASN A 494 14.02 -22.03 -17.57
C ASN A 494 13.57 -22.63 -16.23
N ASP A 495 12.42 -22.19 -15.69
CA ASP A 495 11.89 -22.70 -14.43
C ASP A 495 12.87 -22.56 -13.24
N ALA A 496 13.76 -21.56 -13.27
CA ALA A 496 14.66 -21.30 -12.15
C ALA A 496 13.90 -20.88 -10.87
N TYR A 497 14.54 -21.01 -9.71
CA TYR A 497 14.02 -20.46 -8.46
C TYR A 497 14.21 -18.93 -8.41
N TRP A 498 13.24 -18.22 -7.85
CA TRP A 498 13.34 -16.78 -7.63
C TRP A 498 13.89 -16.44 -6.24
N ASP A 499 14.60 -15.31 -6.10
CA ASP A 499 15.23 -14.92 -4.84
C ASP A 499 14.19 -14.41 -3.83
N LEU A 500 13.97 -15.17 -2.74
CA LEU A 500 13.03 -14.82 -1.68
C LEU A 500 13.45 -13.58 -0.90
N ARG A 501 14.75 -13.21 -0.91
CA ARG A 501 15.26 -12.08 -0.14
C ARG A 501 14.64 -10.75 -0.53
N GLU A 502 14.25 -10.58 -1.79
CA GLU A 502 13.60 -9.35 -2.24
C GLU A 502 12.18 -9.18 -1.68
N ASN A 503 11.54 -10.27 -1.27
CA ASN A 503 10.20 -10.29 -0.67
C ASN A 503 10.23 -10.66 0.82
N ILE A 504 11.40 -10.68 1.46
CA ILE A 504 11.60 -11.25 2.80
C ILE A 504 10.74 -10.57 3.89
N HIS A 505 10.38 -9.31 3.68
CA HIS A 505 9.54 -8.55 4.61
C HIS A 505 8.10 -9.09 4.73
N ILE A 506 7.65 -9.99 3.83
CA ILE A 506 6.34 -10.63 3.96
C ILE A 506 6.22 -11.44 5.27
N PHE A 507 7.31 -12.01 5.76
CA PHE A 507 7.34 -12.76 7.02
C PHE A 507 7.17 -11.85 8.25
N ALA A 508 7.42 -10.55 8.10
CA ALA A 508 7.23 -9.53 9.13
C ALA A 508 5.84 -8.87 9.08
N HIS A 509 4.94 -9.32 8.20
CA HIS A 509 3.63 -8.70 8.02
C HIS A 509 2.72 -8.92 9.25
N PRO A 510 2.13 -7.85 9.83
CA PRO A 510 1.51 -7.94 11.16
C PRO A 510 0.20 -8.72 11.22
N THR A 511 -0.56 -8.77 10.12
CA THR A 511 -1.91 -9.37 10.09
C THR A 511 -2.00 -10.64 9.24
N LEU A 512 -0.88 -11.10 8.69
CA LEU A 512 -0.84 -12.26 7.80
C LEU A 512 -0.96 -13.56 8.62
N GLU A 513 -1.96 -14.39 8.31
CA GLU A 513 -2.26 -15.65 9.00
C GLU A 513 -1.84 -16.87 8.18
N THR A 514 -1.86 -16.78 6.85
CA THR A 514 -1.52 -17.88 5.93
C THR A 514 -0.59 -17.37 4.82
N LEU A 515 0.56 -18.02 4.67
CA LEU A 515 1.55 -17.72 3.66
C LEU A 515 1.89 -18.97 2.84
N THR A 516 1.76 -18.87 1.52
CA THR A 516 2.21 -19.89 0.57
C THR A 516 3.30 -19.30 -0.32
N ILE A 517 4.48 -19.91 -0.31
CA ILE A 517 5.61 -19.56 -1.17
C ILE A 517 5.85 -20.72 -2.14
N ARG A 518 5.98 -20.43 -3.43
CA ARG A 518 6.21 -21.45 -4.46
C ARG A 518 7.48 -21.18 -5.24
N ARG A 519 8.35 -22.17 -5.43
CA ARG A 519 9.56 -22.08 -6.27
C ARG A 519 10.52 -20.94 -5.93
N ALA A 520 10.68 -20.65 -4.65
CA ALA A 520 11.60 -19.62 -4.17
C ALA A 520 12.92 -20.22 -3.67
N LYS A 521 13.99 -19.44 -3.70
CA LYS A 521 15.31 -19.76 -3.13
C LYS A 521 15.66 -18.81 -1.99
N LEU A 522 16.23 -19.35 -0.90
CA LEU A 522 16.72 -18.57 0.24
C LEU A 522 18.06 -19.13 0.74
N ASP A 523 19.11 -18.32 0.65
CA ASP A 523 20.47 -18.68 1.11
C ASP A 523 20.68 -18.39 2.61
N GLU A 524 21.80 -18.88 3.17
CA GLU A 524 22.23 -18.66 4.57
C GLU A 524 22.35 -17.18 4.97
N LYS A 525 22.44 -16.25 4.00
CA LYS A 525 22.62 -14.80 4.24
C LYS A 525 21.29 -14.04 4.27
N GLY A 526 20.16 -14.73 4.15
CA GLY A 526 18.84 -14.12 3.96
C GLY A 526 18.44 -13.11 5.03
N PHE A 527 19.02 -13.19 6.24
CA PHE A 527 18.58 -12.42 7.41
C PHE A 527 19.15 -11.00 7.57
N ASP A 528 20.10 -10.59 6.73
CA ASP A 528 20.73 -9.25 6.84
C ASP A 528 19.74 -8.08 6.65
N HIS A 529 18.55 -8.34 6.09
CA HIS A 529 17.62 -7.31 5.61
C HIS A 529 16.33 -7.15 6.43
N ILE A 530 16.02 -8.04 7.39
CA ILE A 530 14.82 -7.92 8.22
C ILE A 530 15.12 -7.16 9.53
N GLU A 531 14.49 -6.00 9.74
CA GLU A 531 14.35 -5.43 11.08
C GLU A 531 13.43 -6.36 11.90
N ARG A 532 13.97 -7.08 12.89
CA ARG A 532 13.25 -8.11 13.66
C ARG A 532 11.99 -7.53 14.34
N PRO A 533 10.76 -7.81 13.85
CA PRO A 533 9.55 -7.50 14.59
C PRO A 533 9.48 -8.35 15.85
N HIS A 534 8.71 -7.93 16.85
CA HIS A 534 8.70 -8.66 18.13
C HIS A 534 7.91 -9.97 18.03
N MET A 535 6.81 -10.05 17.26
CA MET A 535 6.06 -11.28 16.89
C MET A 535 5.12 -11.00 15.70
N THR A 536 4.70 -12.04 14.94
CA THR A 536 3.72 -11.94 13.82
C THR A 536 2.52 -12.87 13.99
N ALA A 537 1.42 -12.59 13.27
CA ALA A 537 0.16 -13.34 13.34
C ALA A 537 0.13 -14.64 12.50
N LEU A 538 1.28 -15.06 11.94
CA LEU A 538 1.34 -16.18 11.00
C LEU A 538 1.00 -17.51 11.68
N LYS A 539 0.05 -18.26 11.11
CA LYS A 539 -0.42 -19.55 11.61
C LYS A 539 -0.15 -20.71 10.68
N HIS A 540 -0.14 -20.48 9.37
CA HIS A 540 0.06 -21.51 8.35
C HIS A 540 1.15 -21.07 7.39
N LEU A 541 2.21 -21.89 7.27
CA LEU A 541 3.31 -21.65 6.33
C LEU A 541 3.45 -22.84 5.39
N HIS A 542 3.29 -22.58 4.09
CA HIS A 542 3.41 -23.59 3.03
C HIS A 542 4.56 -23.22 2.09
N LEU A 543 5.57 -24.07 2.02
CA LEU A 543 6.73 -23.95 1.13
C LEU A 543 6.63 -25.04 0.07
N ILE A 544 6.32 -24.65 -1.17
CA ILE A 544 6.05 -25.59 -2.26
C ILE A 544 7.17 -25.50 -3.28
N GLU A 545 7.87 -26.60 -3.51
CA GLU A 545 8.97 -26.71 -4.49
C GLU A 545 10.04 -25.63 -4.27
N CYS A 546 10.40 -25.34 -3.02
CA CYS A 546 11.36 -24.26 -2.69
C CYS A 546 12.77 -24.81 -2.40
N ASP A 547 13.81 -24.00 -2.66
CA ASP A 547 15.21 -24.27 -2.31
C ASP A 547 15.63 -23.39 -1.12
N ILE A 548 15.36 -23.84 0.10
CA ILE A 548 15.49 -23.01 1.31
C ILE A 548 16.50 -23.65 2.27
N ASN A 549 17.50 -22.88 2.66
CA ASN A 549 18.44 -23.27 3.71
C ASN A 549 17.76 -23.39 5.09
N ASP A 550 18.12 -24.41 5.85
CA ASP A 550 17.53 -24.75 7.15
C ASP A 550 17.84 -23.74 8.26
N ASP A 551 19.05 -23.18 8.32
CA ASP A 551 19.41 -22.14 9.30
C ASP A 551 18.56 -20.88 9.05
N SER A 552 18.47 -20.44 7.79
CA SER A 552 17.63 -19.29 7.41
C SER A 552 16.14 -19.52 7.68
N LEU A 553 15.65 -20.76 7.50
CA LEU A 553 14.28 -21.12 7.86
C LEU A 553 14.07 -21.05 9.38
N GLY A 554 15.04 -21.54 10.17
CA GLY A 554 15.00 -21.48 11.62
C GLY A 554 14.80 -20.05 12.13
N ASP A 555 15.59 -19.11 11.60
CA ASP A 555 15.46 -17.69 11.93
C ASP A 555 14.08 -17.12 11.52
N LEU A 556 13.51 -17.53 10.38
CA LEU A 556 12.17 -17.10 9.95
C LEU A 556 11.07 -17.63 10.88
N LEU A 557 11.23 -18.85 11.38
CA LEU A 557 10.29 -19.50 12.29
C LEU A 557 10.37 -18.95 13.72
N GLU A 558 11.34 -18.10 14.06
CA GLU A 558 11.32 -17.34 15.32
C GLU A 558 10.31 -16.17 15.31
N LEU A 559 9.88 -15.71 14.13
CA LEU A 559 9.02 -14.53 13.99
C LEU A 559 7.54 -14.75 14.36
N PRO A 560 6.89 -15.87 14.01
CA PRO A 560 5.49 -16.12 14.33
C PRO A 560 5.24 -16.27 15.84
N GLU A 561 4.11 -15.76 16.32
CA GLU A 561 3.70 -15.92 17.72
C GLU A 561 3.31 -17.38 18.05
N ALA A 562 2.56 -18.03 17.16
CA ALA A 562 2.04 -19.37 17.35
C ALA A 562 1.74 -20.04 16.01
N LEU A 563 2.75 -20.59 15.35
CA LEU A 563 2.57 -21.30 14.09
C LEU A 563 1.86 -22.65 14.34
N GLU A 564 0.72 -22.86 13.68
CA GLU A 564 -0.14 -24.05 13.86
C GLU A 564 0.13 -25.13 12.81
N GLU A 565 0.51 -24.74 11.58
CA GLU A 565 0.76 -25.66 10.46
C GLU A 565 2.01 -25.29 9.67
N PHE A 566 2.85 -26.29 9.42
CA PHE A 566 4.01 -26.20 8.54
C PHE A 566 3.94 -27.27 7.45
N VAL A 567 3.99 -26.83 6.18
CA VAL A 567 3.98 -27.70 5.01
C VAL A 567 5.20 -27.39 4.15
N MET A 568 5.96 -28.40 3.80
CA MET A 568 7.07 -28.33 2.86
C MET A 568 6.92 -29.44 1.82
N THR A 569 6.87 -29.09 0.53
CA THR A 569 6.76 -30.07 -0.57
C THR A 569 7.86 -29.87 -1.61
N GLN A 570 8.31 -30.93 -2.27
CA GLN A 570 9.31 -30.89 -3.34
C GLN A 570 9.12 -32.04 -4.33
N THR A 571 9.53 -31.84 -5.58
CA THR A 571 9.53 -32.91 -6.60
C THR A 571 10.64 -33.94 -6.35
N GLU A 572 10.47 -35.16 -6.86
CA GLU A 572 11.49 -36.21 -6.77
C GLU A 572 12.79 -35.84 -7.51
N GLU A 573 12.64 -35.22 -8.69
CA GLU A 573 13.72 -34.70 -9.51
C GLU A 573 13.54 -33.17 -9.61
N PRO A 574 14.13 -32.38 -8.68
CA PRO A 574 14.04 -30.93 -8.74
C PRO A 574 14.87 -30.39 -9.89
N GLU A 575 14.24 -29.57 -10.73
CA GLU A 575 14.89 -28.84 -11.82
C GLU A 575 14.67 -27.33 -11.64
N PRO A 576 15.73 -26.51 -11.43
CA PRO A 576 17.15 -26.89 -11.30
C PRO A 576 17.47 -27.59 -9.97
N GLU A 577 18.67 -28.19 -9.90
CA GLU A 577 19.17 -28.87 -8.69
C GLU A 577 19.16 -27.92 -7.48
N LEU A 578 18.85 -28.47 -6.30
CA LEU A 578 18.80 -27.71 -5.05
C LEU A 578 20.22 -27.37 -4.59
N GLU A 579 20.49 -26.09 -4.38
CA GLU A 579 21.81 -25.60 -4.00
C GLU A 579 21.88 -25.27 -2.49
N GLU A 580 20.77 -24.81 -1.91
CA GLU A 580 20.73 -24.27 -0.54
C GLU A 580 20.13 -25.25 0.48
N SER A 581 19.22 -26.11 0.01
CA SER A 581 18.47 -27.05 0.84
C SER A 581 19.39 -28.09 1.50
N SER A 582 19.19 -28.36 2.80
CA SER A 582 19.85 -29.48 3.48
C SER A 582 19.42 -30.82 2.90
N ASP A 583 20.30 -31.83 2.99
CA ASP A 583 20.02 -33.21 2.57
C ASP A 583 19.37 -34.06 3.67
N ASN A 584 19.04 -33.47 4.83
CA ASN A 584 18.57 -34.19 6.00
C ASN A 584 17.29 -33.56 6.58
N VAL A 585 16.24 -34.36 6.69
CA VAL A 585 14.94 -33.97 7.25
C VAL A 585 15.04 -33.48 8.71
N GLY A 586 15.99 -34.02 9.46
CA GLY A 586 16.19 -33.64 10.86
C GLY A 586 16.59 -32.18 11.04
N ASP A 587 17.20 -31.55 10.04
CA ASP A 587 17.64 -30.16 10.13
C ASP A 587 16.44 -29.20 10.03
N TYR A 588 15.48 -29.49 9.15
CA TYR A 588 14.20 -28.76 9.08
C TYR A 588 13.32 -28.95 10.32
N ILE A 589 13.34 -30.14 10.92
CA ILE A 589 12.66 -30.37 12.20
C ILE A 589 13.31 -29.56 13.33
N LEU A 590 14.64 -29.42 13.33
CA LEU A 590 15.34 -28.54 14.27
C LEU A 590 15.03 -27.06 14.01
N ALA A 591 14.94 -26.64 12.74
CA ALA A 591 14.53 -25.27 12.39
C ALA A 591 13.12 -24.94 12.92
N ALA A 592 12.20 -25.90 12.89
CA ALA A 592 10.84 -25.74 13.42
C ALA A 592 10.71 -25.83 14.95
N GLN A 593 11.81 -26.10 15.67
CA GLN A 593 11.81 -26.33 17.11
C GLN A 593 11.32 -25.10 17.92
N SER A 594 11.55 -23.88 17.41
CA SER A 594 11.06 -22.63 18.03
C SER A 594 9.53 -22.57 18.15
N GLN A 595 8.81 -23.31 17.31
CA GLN A 595 7.34 -23.36 17.25
C GLN A 595 6.75 -24.68 17.79
N ALA A 596 7.57 -25.52 18.43
CA ALA A 596 7.18 -26.88 18.85
C ALA A 596 5.98 -26.92 19.82
N GLU A 597 5.76 -25.87 20.62
CA GLU A 597 4.63 -25.77 21.54
C GLU A 597 3.28 -25.50 20.84
N PHE A 598 3.30 -24.97 19.61
CA PHE A 598 2.11 -24.49 18.90
C PHE A 598 1.76 -25.32 17.66
N LEU A 599 2.74 -25.95 17.03
CA LEU A 599 2.56 -26.73 15.80
C LEU A 599 1.65 -27.93 16.03
N LYS A 600 0.51 -27.96 15.32
CA LYS A 600 -0.48 -29.04 15.30
C LYS A 600 -0.29 -29.99 14.12
N SER A 601 0.23 -29.49 13.01
CA SER A 601 0.46 -30.25 11.78
C SER A 601 1.82 -29.94 11.17
N ILE A 602 2.59 -31.00 10.87
CA ILE A 602 3.84 -30.93 10.10
C ILE A 602 3.71 -31.90 8.92
N THR A 603 3.87 -31.37 7.71
CA THR A 603 3.92 -32.14 6.48
C THR A 603 5.23 -31.84 5.76
N ILE A 604 6.08 -32.85 5.61
CA ILE A 604 7.31 -32.76 4.79
C ILE A 604 7.20 -33.83 3.70
N ASP A 605 6.75 -33.39 2.53
CA ASP A 605 6.72 -34.16 1.29
C ASP A 605 7.93 -33.75 0.41
N HIS A 606 9.13 -34.11 0.86
CA HIS A 606 10.38 -33.84 0.17
C HIS A 606 11.14 -35.16 -0.04
N PRO A 607 10.89 -35.88 -1.15
CA PRO A 607 11.35 -37.25 -1.37
C PRO A 607 12.87 -37.44 -1.32
N THR A 608 13.63 -36.38 -1.67
CA THR A 608 15.10 -36.40 -1.70
C THR A 608 15.75 -36.22 -0.32
N LEU A 609 15.02 -35.81 0.73
CA LEU A 609 15.58 -35.66 2.07
C LEU A 609 15.86 -37.01 2.70
N THR A 610 17.08 -37.17 3.20
CA THR A 610 17.48 -38.36 3.94
C THR A 610 17.14 -38.23 5.42
N GLY A 611 17.06 -39.36 6.13
CA GLY A 611 17.05 -39.40 7.59
C GLY A 611 18.37 -39.99 8.11
N ARG A 612 19.30 -39.16 8.58
CA ARG A 612 20.59 -39.69 9.10
C ARG A 612 20.50 -40.19 10.54
N LYS A 613 19.57 -39.64 11.31
CA LYS A 613 19.34 -39.91 12.73
C LYS A 613 17.83 -39.99 12.99
N VAL A 614 17.47 -40.63 14.09
CA VAL A 614 16.09 -40.63 14.62
C VAL A 614 15.65 -39.19 14.89
N LEU A 615 14.44 -38.83 14.45
CA LEU A 615 13.85 -37.53 14.72
C LEU A 615 13.47 -37.37 16.20
N ARG A 616 13.73 -36.18 16.74
CA ARG A 616 13.42 -35.83 18.13
C ARG A 616 12.09 -35.10 18.17
N MET A 617 10.99 -35.84 18.23
CA MET A 617 9.65 -35.25 18.13
C MET A 617 8.94 -35.03 19.47
N ARG A 618 9.54 -35.44 20.59
CA ARG A 618 8.93 -35.33 21.94
C ARG A 618 8.64 -33.89 22.36
N GLU A 619 9.41 -32.94 21.87
CA GLU A 619 9.26 -31.51 22.21
C GLU A 619 8.06 -30.86 21.51
N PHE A 620 7.54 -31.49 20.44
CA PHE A 620 6.37 -31.02 19.71
C PHE A 620 5.07 -31.40 20.44
N ALA A 621 4.82 -30.73 21.57
CA ALA A 621 3.80 -31.10 22.54
C ALA A 621 2.36 -30.95 22.02
N ALA A 622 2.13 -30.10 21.01
CA ALA A 622 0.82 -29.87 20.40
C ALA A 622 0.61 -30.63 19.08
N LEU A 623 1.60 -31.39 18.60
CA LEU A 623 1.56 -31.99 17.26
C LEU A 623 0.59 -33.17 17.20
N GLU A 624 -0.47 -33.00 16.41
CA GLU A 624 -1.54 -33.99 16.20
C GLU A 624 -1.31 -34.79 14.92
N THR A 625 -0.74 -34.17 13.87
CA THR A 625 -0.52 -34.79 12.56
C THR A 625 0.94 -34.65 12.12
N LEU A 626 1.57 -35.78 11.80
CA LEU A 626 2.91 -35.85 11.21
C LEU A 626 2.84 -36.61 9.88
N ARG A 627 3.27 -35.96 8.79
CA ARG A 627 3.37 -36.57 7.46
C ARG A 627 4.78 -36.44 6.91
N LEU A 628 5.35 -37.55 6.46
CA LEU A 628 6.70 -37.66 5.91
C LEU A 628 6.66 -38.50 4.62
N ASN A 629 7.72 -38.53 3.82
CA ASN A 629 7.78 -39.44 2.68
C ASN A 629 8.05 -40.87 3.13
N TRP A 630 9.13 -41.06 3.88
CA TRP A 630 9.68 -42.38 4.15
C TRP A 630 9.77 -42.69 5.65
N ASP A 631 9.61 -43.95 6.03
CA ASP A 631 9.82 -44.42 7.40
C ASP A 631 11.23 -44.11 7.93
N TYR A 632 12.26 -44.30 7.10
CA TYR A 632 13.63 -44.01 7.49
C TYR A 632 13.90 -42.51 7.72
N GLN A 633 13.03 -41.60 7.29
CA GLN A 633 13.12 -40.19 7.68
C GLN A 633 12.81 -40.00 9.17
N LEU A 634 11.90 -40.80 9.72
CA LEU A 634 11.54 -40.80 11.15
C LEU A 634 12.55 -41.58 12.01
N PHE A 635 12.92 -42.79 11.59
CA PHE A 635 13.77 -43.72 12.34
C PHE A 635 15.27 -43.58 12.04
N GLY A 636 15.62 -42.84 10.98
CA GLY A 636 16.95 -42.79 10.39
C GLY A 636 17.26 -44.01 9.50
N LYS A 637 18.06 -43.86 8.45
CA LYS A 637 18.49 -44.90 7.50
C LYS A 637 19.66 -45.76 7.97
N SER A 638 19.58 -47.09 7.87
CA SER A 638 20.53 -48.04 8.43
C SER A 638 21.99 -47.64 8.18
N SER A 639 22.81 -47.72 9.23
CA SER A 639 24.20 -47.28 9.20
C SER A 639 25.05 -48.11 10.16
N LYS A 640 26.38 -48.05 10.00
CA LYS A 640 27.34 -48.76 10.87
C LYS A 640 27.36 -48.27 12.33
N ARG A 641 26.60 -47.22 12.68
CA ARG A 641 26.57 -46.64 14.04
C ARG A 641 25.41 -47.22 14.86
N PRO A 642 25.63 -47.50 16.15
CA PRO A 642 24.57 -47.99 17.03
C PRO A 642 23.43 -46.97 17.13
N ARG A 643 22.20 -47.46 17.07
CA ARG A 643 20.96 -46.67 17.07
C ARG A 643 20.26 -46.76 18.42
N LEU A 644 19.43 -45.75 18.71
CA LEU A 644 18.50 -45.83 19.83
C LEU A 644 17.35 -46.76 19.44
N HIS A 645 16.99 -47.67 20.36
CA HIS A 645 15.90 -48.63 20.16
C HIS A 645 14.49 -48.03 20.38
N SER A 646 14.39 -46.73 20.64
CA SER A 646 13.12 -46.06 20.90
C SER A 646 13.07 -44.69 20.22
N VAL A 647 12.00 -44.42 19.47
CA VAL A 647 11.73 -43.12 18.88
C VAL A 647 10.86 -42.29 19.82
N GLY A 648 11.25 -41.04 20.04
CA GLY A 648 10.44 -40.09 20.79
C GLY A 648 9.41 -39.45 19.88
N LEU A 649 8.24 -40.08 19.74
CA LEU A 649 7.10 -39.52 19.02
C LEU A 649 6.49 -38.32 19.78
N PRO A 650 5.74 -37.44 19.09
CA PRO A 650 5.00 -36.37 19.75
C PRO A 650 3.94 -36.95 20.70
N PRO A 651 3.77 -36.37 21.91
CA PRO A 651 2.97 -36.98 22.97
C PRO A 651 1.45 -37.04 22.67
N VAL A 652 0.94 -36.11 21.85
CA VAL A 652 -0.50 -36.00 21.52
C VAL A 652 -0.83 -36.39 20.08
N MET A 653 0.16 -36.92 19.34
CA MET A 653 0.00 -37.30 17.93
C MET A 653 -1.17 -38.25 17.74
N GLU A 654 -2.05 -37.92 16.81
CA GLU A 654 -3.22 -38.72 16.43
C GLU A 654 -3.05 -39.41 15.07
N THR A 655 -2.35 -38.76 14.14
CA THR A 655 -2.18 -39.24 12.76
C THR A 655 -0.70 -39.26 12.38
N LEU A 656 -0.24 -40.42 11.88
CA LEU A 656 1.06 -40.58 11.22
C LEU A 656 0.81 -41.02 9.78
N GLU A 657 1.45 -40.37 8.81
CA GLU A 657 1.30 -40.66 7.39
C GLU A 657 2.65 -40.74 6.69
N PHE A 658 2.80 -41.74 5.81
CA PHE A 658 3.93 -41.87 4.90
C PHE A 658 3.45 -41.81 3.45
N PHE A 659 4.02 -40.89 2.66
CA PHE A 659 3.66 -40.70 1.24
C PHE A 659 4.28 -41.74 0.30
N ASN A 660 5.30 -42.47 0.75
CA ASN A 660 5.98 -43.47 -0.04
C ASN A 660 5.93 -44.85 0.63
N ASP A 661 6.29 -45.87 -0.14
CA ASP A 661 6.27 -47.27 0.27
C ASP A 661 7.13 -47.53 1.51
N LEU A 662 6.61 -48.36 2.41
CA LEU A 662 7.32 -48.83 3.60
C LEU A 662 8.24 -50.01 3.28
N GLY A 663 9.23 -50.24 4.15
CA GLY A 663 9.96 -51.51 4.15
C GLY A 663 11.19 -51.58 3.25
N SER A 664 11.66 -50.42 2.76
CA SER A 664 12.93 -50.33 2.02
C SER A 664 14.17 -50.67 2.87
N ASP A 665 14.03 -50.58 4.20
CA ASP A 665 15.08 -50.88 5.17
C ASP A 665 14.53 -51.80 6.27
N SER A 666 15.05 -53.02 6.34
CA SER A 666 14.56 -54.05 7.28
C SER A 666 14.75 -53.66 8.73
N GLU A 667 15.86 -52.99 9.07
CA GLU A 667 16.11 -52.54 10.45
C GLU A 667 15.15 -51.42 10.85
N VAL A 668 14.79 -50.54 9.90
CA VAL A 668 13.78 -49.49 10.12
C VAL A 668 12.39 -50.10 10.28
N THR A 669 12.07 -51.14 9.50
CA THR A 669 10.81 -51.87 9.60
C THR A 669 10.64 -52.50 10.99
N ASP A 670 11.69 -53.14 11.50
CA ASP A 670 11.69 -53.71 12.86
C ASP A 670 11.46 -52.63 13.94
N LEU A 671 12.04 -51.44 13.77
CA LEU A 671 11.83 -50.32 14.69
C LEU A 671 10.40 -49.76 14.60
N LEU A 672 9.82 -49.69 13.41
CA LEU A 672 8.43 -49.30 13.21
C LEU A 672 7.48 -50.30 13.89
N LEU A 673 7.71 -51.61 13.70
CA LEU A 673 6.94 -52.67 14.36
C LEU A 673 7.02 -52.55 15.89
N ALA A 674 8.22 -52.43 16.44
CA ALA A 674 8.42 -52.23 17.88
C ALA A 674 7.71 -50.96 18.40
N THR A 675 7.62 -49.92 17.58
CA THR A 675 6.92 -48.66 17.92
C THR A 675 5.40 -48.85 17.94
N ILE A 676 4.85 -49.61 16.99
CA ILE A 676 3.42 -49.96 16.94
C ILE A 676 3.05 -50.83 18.14
N GLU A 677 3.87 -51.84 18.47
CA GLU A 677 3.65 -52.71 19.62
C GLU A 677 3.70 -51.94 20.95
N GLN A 678 4.53 -50.89 21.04
CA GLN A 678 4.68 -50.06 22.23
C GLN A 678 3.80 -48.79 22.21
N LYS A 679 2.84 -48.69 21.28
CA LYS A 679 1.98 -47.52 21.06
C LYS A 679 1.41 -46.92 22.36
N ASP A 680 0.91 -47.73 23.28
CA ASP A 680 0.32 -47.28 24.55
C ASP A 680 1.32 -46.58 25.50
N VAL A 681 2.61 -46.74 25.24
CA VAL A 681 3.70 -46.10 26.00
C VAL A 681 4.24 -44.89 25.23
N VAL A 682 4.47 -45.03 23.93
CA VAL A 682 5.21 -44.03 23.13
C VAL A 682 4.31 -43.01 22.42
N ALA A 683 3.06 -43.36 22.09
CA ALA A 683 2.12 -42.51 21.36
C ALA A 683 0.66 -42.90 21.66
N ARG A 684 0.20 -42.62 22.88
CA ARG A 684 -1.12 -43.03 23.41
C ARG A 684 -2.31 -42.57 22.58
N ASN A 685 -2.19 -41.39 21.98
CA ASN A 685 -3.29 -40.78 21.22
C ASN A 685 -3.30 -41.20 19.75
N TRP A 686 -2.34 -42.01 19.32
CA TRP A 686 -2.21 -42.41 17.92
C TRP A 686 -3.41 -43.25 17.50
N LYS A 687 -4.19 -42.75 16.54
CA LYS A 687 -5.43 -43.40 16.07
C LYS A 687 -5.30 -43.88 14.64
N LYS A 688 -4.68 -43.06 13.78
CA LYS A 688 -4.64 -43.28 12.33
C LYS A 688 -3.21 -43.45 11.85
N PHE A 689 -2.99 -44.49 11.07
CA PHE A 689 -1.76 -44.73 10.34
C PHE A 689 -2.08 -44.84 8.86
N ILE A 690 -1.54 -43.93 8.06
CA ILE A 690 -1.83 -43.81 6.63
C ILE A 690 -0.56 -44.15 5.87
N VAL A 691 -0.66 -45.08 4.93
CA VAL A 691 0.49 -45.57 4.15
C VAL A 691 0.09 -45.78 2.69
N VAL A 692 1.03 -45.62 1.77
CA VAL A 692 0.83 -45.94 0.36
C VAL A 692 1.12 -47.41 0.10
N GLU A 693 0.32 -48.03 -0.77
CA GLU A 693 0.56 -49.40 -1.23
C GLU A 693 1.75 -49.46 -2.18
N GLY A 694 2.82 -50.12 -1.76
CA GLY A 694 3.99 -50.34 -2.60
C GLY A 694 3.91 -51.56 -3.50
N GLU A 695 4.94 -51.76 -4.33
CA GLU A 695 5.00 -52.88 -5.31
C GLU A 695 4.82 -54.27 -4.68
N ASN A 696 5.25 -54.46 -3.43
CA ASN A 696 5.12 -55.71 -2.68
C ASN A 696 3.95 -55.71 -1.69
N GLY A 697 3.11 -54.67 -1.72
CA GLY A 697 2.08 -54.38 -0.74
C GLY A 697 2.65 -54.02 0.64
N VAL A 698 1.76 -53.66 1.57
CA VAL A 698 2.12 -53.45 2.97
C VAL A 698 2.32 -54.81 3.66
N SER A 699 3.47 -54.99 4.34
CA SER A 699 3.83 -56.25 5.03
C SER A 699 2.71 -56.74 5.97
N ARG A 700 2.47 -58.06 5.96
CA ARG A 700 1.49 -58.71 6.86
C ARG A 700 1.81 -58.42 8.32
N GLU A 701 3.08 -58.34 8.69
CA GLU A 701 3.53 -58.05 10.05
C GLU A 701 3.05 -56.67 10.51
N ILE A 702 3.07 -55.66 9.63
CA ILE A 702 2.59 -54.30 9.93
C ILE A 702 1.06 -54.31 10.07
N LYS A 703 0.34 -55.01 9.17
CA LYS A 703 -1.12 -55.15 9.22
C LYS A 703 -1.57 -55.81 10.54
N ASP A 704 -0.92 -56.91 10.91
CA ASP A 704 -1.20 -57.67 12.13
C ASP A 704 -0.85 -56.85 13.39
N ALA A 705 0.29 -56.16 13.41
CA ALA A 705 0.69 -55.28 14.51
C ALA A 705 -0.30 -54.13 14.71
N CYS A 706 -0.76 -53.48 13.63
CA CYS A 706 -1.78 -52.42 13.71
C CYS A 706 -3.10 -52.93 14.27
N LYS A 707 -3.55 -54.11 13.82
CA LYS A 707 -4.76 -54.77 14.32
C LYS A 707 -4.67 -55.13 15.81
N ALA A 708 -3.52 -55.65 16.24
CA ALA A 708 -3.25 -55.97 17.65
C ALA A 708 -3.20 -54.71 18.54
N ALA A 709 -2.65 -53.62 18.03
CA ALA A 709 -2.54 -52.33 18.73
C ALA A 709 -3.81 -51.44 18.62
N GLY A 710 -4.88 -51.94 17.98
CA GLY A 710 -6.12 -51.18 17.77
C GLY A 710 -5.90 -49.87 17.00
N LEU A 711 -5.01 -49.87 16.02
CA LEU A 711 -4.65 -48.73 15.20
C LEU A 711 -5.38 -48.82 13.85
N GLN A 712 -6.05 -47.74 13.42
CA GLN A 712 -6.70 -47.69 12.12
C GLN A 712 -5.61 -47.53 11.04
N LEU A 713 -5.45 -48.56 10.20
CA LEU A 713 -4.54 -48.55 9.07
C LEU A 713 -5.32 -48.25 7.79
N ASP A 714 -5.08 -47.09 7.19
CA ASP A 714 -5.65 -46.69 5.90
C ASP A 714 -4.57 -46.85 4.82
N ILE A 715 -4.81 -47.69 3.82
CA ILE A 715 -3.86 -47.97 2.74
C ILE A 715 -4.33 -47.25 1.47
N ILE A 716 -3.57 -46.26 1.01
CA ILE A 716 -3.85 -45.52 -0.22
C ILE A 716 -3.34 -46.34 -1.41
N GLY A 717 -4.22 -46.69 -2.34
CA GLY A 717 -3.89 -47.45 -3.55
C GLY A 717 -4.44 -48.88 -3.58
N ALA A 718 -4.89 -49.39 -2.43
CA ALA A 718 -5.55 -50.70 -2.36
C ALA A 718 -6.87 -50.68 -3.13
N MET A 719 -6.94 -51.44 -4.23
CA MET A 719 -8.22 -51.85 -4.81
C MET A 719 -8.91 -52.75 -3.78
N ASP A 720 -10.17 -52.45 -3.45
CA ASP A 720 -11.00 -53.28 -2.57
C ASP A 720 -11.19 -54.68 -3.20
N GLU A 721 -10.27 -55.60 -2.96
CA GLU A 721 -10.44 -57.03 -3.29
C GLU A 721 -10.88 -57.89 -2.10
N ASP A 722 -11.03 -57.29 -0.91
CA ASP A 722 -11.45 -58.03 0.30
C ASP A 722 -12.87 -57.63 0.76
N SER A 723 -13.85 -57.77 -0.15
CA SER A 723 -15.24 -58.01 0.24
C SER A 723 -15.70 -59.30 -0.42
N ASP A 724 -15.40 -60.44 0.22
CA ASP A 724 -16.26 -61.64 0.30
C ASP A 724 -15.49 -62.88 0.80
N GLU A 725 -14.88 -62.82 1.98
CA GLU A 725 -14.56 -64.04 2.74
C GLU A 725 -14.83 -63.81 4.22
N ASN A 726 -16.12 -63.81 4.60
CA ASN A 726 -16.60 -64.31 5.90
C ASN A 726 -18.13 -64.23 5.96
N SER A 727 -18.79 -65.28 5.47
CA SER A 727 -20.03 -65.73 6.11
C SER A 727 -19.94 -67.23 6.25
N ASP A 728 -19.65 -67.65 7.48
CA ASP A 728 -19.67 -69.03 7.94
C ASP A 728 -21.07 -69.64 7.77
N ASN A 729 -21.03 -70.92 7.40
CA ASN A 729 -21.96 -71.99 7.74
C ASN A 729 -23.20 -71.59 8.56
N ASP A 730 -24.37 -71.77 7.95
CA ASP A 730 -25.43 -72.52 8.60
C ASP A 730 -26.06 -73.48 7.59
N SER A 731 -25.92 -74.76 7.91
CA SER A 731 -26.65 -75.87 7.32
C SER A 731 -28.15 -75.71 7.59
N ASP A 732 -28.97 -75.79 6.56
CA ASP A 732 -30.20 -76.58 6.65
C ASP A 732 -30.73 -77.00 5.29
N ASN A 733 -31.47 -78.09 5.38
CA ASN A 733 -31.72 -79.12 4.41
C ASN A 733 -32.87 -78.79 3.44
N ASP A 734 -32.95 -79.63 2.40
CA ASP A 734 -34.15 -80.05 1.67
C ASP A 734 -34.59 -79.33 0.38
N SER A 735 -34.64 -80.18 -0.66
CA SER A 735 -35.78 -80.41 -1.57
C SER A 735 -35.85 -79.59 -2.87
N ASP A 736 -35.53 -80.34 -3.93
CA ASP A 736 -36.30 -80.51 -5.17
C ASP A 736 -36.48 -79.36 -6.17
N GLY A 737 -36.22 -79.69 -7.44
CA GLY A 737 -37.11 -79.27 -8.53
C GLY A 737 -36.47 -78.62 -9.75
N ASN A 738 -35.94 -79.46 -10.64
CA ASN A 738 -36.28 -79.56 -12.07
C ASN A 738 -36.42 -78.33 -13.00
N SER A 739 -36.08 -78.62 -14.27
CA SER A 739 -36.43 -77.99 -15.57
C SER A 739 -35.77 -76.65 -15.89
N GLU A 740 -34.88 -76.58 -16.87
CA GLU A 740 -35.08 -76.66 -18.34
C GLU A 740 -35.62 -75.36 -18.96
N ASP A 741 -34.95 -74.99 -20.06
CA ASP A 741 -35.43 -74.30 -21.25
C ASP A 741 -35.52 -72.77 -21.32
N ASP A 742 -34.54 -72.27 -22.10
CA ASP A 742 -34.74 -71.64 -23.41
C ASP A 742 -35.08 -70.14 -23.55
N SER A 743 -34.13 -69.51 -24.24
CA SER A 743 -34.29 -68.72 -25.47
C SER A 743 -34.76 -67.27 -25.38
N ASP A 744 -33.89 -66.43 -25.95
CA ASP A 744 -34.17 -65.45 -27.01
C ASP A 744 -35.23 -64.35 -26.77
N GLN A 745 -34.80 -63.08 -26.76
CA GLN A 745 -34.89 -62.19 -27.93
C GLN A 745 -34.58 -60.72 -27.58
N ASP A 746 -33.60 -60.17 -28.29
CA ASP A 746 -33.60 -58.93 -29.09
C ASP A 746 -34.40 -57.67 -28.69
N SER A 747 -33.77 -56.53 -29.04
CA SER A 747 -34.25 -55.15 -29.28
C SER A 747 -34.59 -54.31 -28.03
N GLU A 748 -34.06 -53.10 -27.81
CA GLU A 748 -33.51 -52.04 -28.69
C GLU A 748 -32.19 -51.44 -28.18
#